data_AF-A0A945X4D6-F1
#
_entry.id   AF-A0A945X4D6-F1
#
_cell.length_a   1.000
_cell.length_b   1.000
_cell.length_c   1.000
_cell.angle_alpha   90.00
_cell.angle_beta   90.00
_cell.angle_gamma   90.00
#
_symmetry.space_group_name_H-M   'P 1'
#
loop_
_entity.id
_entity.type
_entity.pdbx_description
1 polymer ?
#
loop_
_entity_poly.entity_id
_entity_poly.type
_entity_poly.pdbx_seq_one_letter_code
_entity_poly.pdbx_strand_id
1 'polypeptide(L)'
;MSTVVSQLKLRLSPDVERRLLPDGICLLKQTRFATYLTLAPAQLEILECFTGPEPVAVQDALFGMLAAGRPCHLREFYRFVLAAVDRGVLIGQGADEDQDSRELRGHCWPFGWRVGPSVMLFVLFAASGAWALGGSVPGLPGTAGGWGVLLLSIILALSLAYVLPGCVLRGYGRLVYSPGVRSHYGVPHFWIDTRDAFMAGRPCQLATALMALTAPFIVAVAAYLMNIQSGLLAAAVALLMLSSPFGNTPGHELVHAVFRRARRIPHRVPQFMSGRLFCHLFGMSARLAERRYLAAYWAYVFLWLSGLFVFCEGVVRQHWDVWVRNVVFAPSPGAKAVAVLGCATLFVLLLVPIICQMWFVFHSAFVLASPMLLNTERSLLRKCRGKASPSPEVMAGFLAQTPLFADLSEEGLLAVAQSMTVSTIRKGTLVIREGDCGDLLFVVHSGEVVVSKETETGHRAVVATLAEGEVFGEIALLDRVPRTATVTASCTTELFILPRISFDELLLAPLGAERVRVIIQVCSFIKRNRMFSEWPDQALQALARQLSFVDFERGQVIIEQDQPNEAFFLIYEGQCDVHRGGELYATLGTGDFFGEISLLQGVPAVARVTANTPSRCLKLDRDEFLRFVTEDALTGIAIETAMEHRVHQDFSG
;
A
#
# COMPACT_ATOMS: atom_id res chain seq x y z
N MET A 1 11.10 12.60 10.81
CA MET A 1 12.47 12.67 11.34
C MET A 1 13.19 11.38 10.99
N SER A 2 14.22 11.43 10.13
CA SER A 2 14.97 10.26 9.70
C SER A 2 15.99 9.78 10.75
N THR A 3 15.51 9.43 11.95
CA THR A 3 16.23 8.45 12.77
C THR A 3 16.35 7.18 11.94
N VAL A 4 17.57 6.87 11.50
CA VAL A 4 17.85 5.64 10.74
C VAL A 4 17.26 4.48 11.55
N VAL A 5 16.48 3.60 10.92
CA VAL A 5 15.64 2.63 11.66
C VAL A 5 16.50 1.77 12.59
N SER A 6 17.75 1.54 12.20
CA SER A 6 18.85 0.94 12.97
C SER A 6 19.11 1.63 14.33
N GLN A 7 19.05 2.96 14.42
CA GLN A 7 19.37 3.73 15.64
C GLN A 7 18.18 3.93 16.59
N LEU A 8 16.96 3.52 16.22
CA LEU A 8 15.77 3.68 17.07
C LEU A 8 15.86 2.80 18.33
N LYS A 9 15.92 3.44 19.50
CA LYS A 9 15.79 2.77 20.80
C LYS A 9 14.32 2.52 21.14
N LEU A 10 13.92 1.25 21.17
CA LEU A 10 12.52 0.83 21.29
C LEU A 10 12.30 -0.16 22.45
N ARG A 11 11.12 -0.10 23.06
CA ARG A 11 10.61 -1.11 24.01
C ARG A 11 9.13 -1.39 23.74
N LEU A 12 8.63 -2.54 24.22
CA LEU A 12 7.19 -2.82 24.25
C LEU A 12 6.44 -1.85 25.17
N SER A 13 5.27 -1.35 24.73
CA SER A 13 4.40 -0.50 25.55
C SER A 13 3.66 -1.31 26.63
N PRO A 14 3.52 -0.77 27.87
CA PRO A 14 2.83 -1.47 28.97
C PRO A 14 1.33 -1.65 28.72
N ASP A 15 0.71 -0.75 27.96
CA ASP A 15 -0.74 -0.66 27.75
C ASP A 15 -1.27 -1.60 26.64
N VAL A 16 -0.52 -2.67 26.31
CA VAL A 16 -0.79 -3.60 25.22
C VAL A 16 -1.44 -4.91 25.69
N GLU A 17 -2.74 -5.07 25.45
CA GLU A 17 -3.42 -6.37 25.55
C GLU A 17 -2.89 -7.32 24.45
N ARG A 18 -2.33 -8.48 24.82
CA ARG A 18 -1.94 -9.55 23.87
C ARG A 18 -2.92 -10.72 23.86
N ARG A 19 -3.22 -11.25 22.66
CA ARG A 19 -4.05 -12.44 22.44
C ARG A 19 -3.44 -13.34 21.37
N LEU A 20 -2.97 -14.52 21.76
CA LEU A 20 -2.55 -15.55 20.81
C LEU A 20 -3.76 -16.15 20.08
N LEU A 21 -3.58 -16.51 18.81
CA LEU A 21 -4.56 -17.18 17.97
C LEU A 21 -4.08 -18.61 17.64
N PRO A 22 -5.00 -19.59 17.47
CA PRO A 22 -4.66 -20.99 17.13
C PRO A 22 -3.75 -21.22 15.93
N ASP A 23 -3.62 -20.23 15.03
CA ASP A 23 -2.82 -20.32 13.81
C ASP A 23 -1.36 -19.82 14.03
N GLY A 24 -0.88 -19.75 15.28
CA GLY A 24 0.43 -19.21 15.66
C GLY A 24 0.55 -17.68 15.61
N ILE A 25 -0.51 -17.00 15.18
CA ILE A 25 -0.56 -15.53 15.01
C ILE A 25 -0.84 -14.85 16.36
N CYS A 26 -0.04 -13.85 16.72
CA CYS A 26 -0.33 -12.99 17.88
C CYS A 26 -1.13 -11.75 17.45
N LEU A 27 -2.21 -11.44 18.17
CA LEU A 27 -2.99 -10.20 18.04
C LEU A 27 -2.69 -9.30 19.23
N LEU A 28 -2.35 -8.04 18.97
CA LEU A 28 -2.05 -7.02 19.98
C LEU A 28 -3.05 -5.87 19.86
N LYS A 29 -3.54 -5.36 20.99
CA LYS A 29 -4.34 -4.12 21.10
C LYS A 29 -3.62 -3.15 22.02
N GLN A 30 -3.35 -1.94 21.55
CA GLN A 30 -2.95 -0.83 22.41
C GLN A 30 -4.23 -0.17 22.97
N THR A 31 -4.35 -0.15 24.29
CA THR A 31 -5.61 0.15 24.99
C THR A 31 -5.97 1.63 25.02
N ARG A 32 -5.01 2.56 25.12
CA ARG A 32 -5.29 4.01 25.16
C ARG A 32 -5.91 4.56 23.87
N PHE A 33 -5.54 3.99 22.72
CA PHE A 33 -5.90 4.50 21.38
C PHE A 33 -6.83 3.57 20.58
N ALA A 34 -7.19 2.41 21.14
CA ALA A 34 -7.94 1.34 20.45
C ALA A 34 -7.36 0.99 19.04
N THR A 35 -6.02 0.92 18.97
CA THR A 35 -5.25 0.48 17.80
C THR A 35 -4.86 -1.00 17.92
N TYR A 36 -4.61 -1.67 16.79
CA TYR A 36 -4.45 -3.14 16.76
C TYR A 36 -3.41 -3.63 15.73
N LEU A 37 -2.61 -4.63 16.07
CA LEU A 37 -1.54 -5.25 15.25
C LEU A 37 -1.64 -6.79 15.23
N THR A 38 -1.19 -7.44 14.14
CA THR A 38 -1.14 -8.91 14.03
C THR A 38 0.23 -9.40 13.54
N LEU A 39 0.83 -10.37 14.24
CA LEU A 39 2.21 -10.83 14.05
C LEU A 39 2.29 -12.33 13.70
N ALA A 40 3.29 -12.71 12.90
CA ALA A 40 3.64 -14.10 12.58
C ALA A 40 4.77 -14.66 13.50
N PRO A 41 5.04 -15.98 13.52
CA PRO A 41 6.02 -16.58 14.44
C PRO A 41 7.44 -15.98 14.37
N ALA A 42 8.06 -15.89 13.19
CA ALA A 42 9.38 -15.26 13.04
C ALA A 42 9.40 -13.75 13.40
N GLN A 43 8.23 -13.10 13.44
CA GLN A 43 8.08 -11.71 13.91
C GLN A 43 7.92 -11.62 15.44
N LEU A 44 7.66 -12.74 16.11
CA LEU A 44 7.65 -12.81 17.58
C LEU A 44 9.08 -12.84 18.11
N GLU A 45 9.98 -13.59 17.48
CA GLU A 45 11.42 -13.60 17.81
C GLU A 45 12.04 -12.19 17.71
N ILE A 46 11.68 -11.42 16.67
CA ILE A 46 12.13 -10.02 16.54
C ILE A 46 11.44 -9.10 17.57
N LEU A 47 10.21 -9.40 18.01
CA LEU A 47 9.57 -8.67 19.10
C LEU A 47 10.28 -8.92 20.45
N GLU A 48 10.74 -10.14 20.69
CA GLU A 48 11.38 -10.54 21.95
C GLU A 48 12.65 -9.73 22.24
N CYS A 49 13.41 -9.33 21.20
CA CYS A 49 14.52 -8.37 21.29
C CYS A 49 14.16 -7.03 21.96
N PHE A 50 12.89 -6.62 21.97
CA PHE A 50 12.39 -5.36 22.54
C PHE A 50 11.49 -5.56 23.77
N THR A 51 11.54 -6.75 24.40
CA THR A 51 10.76 -7.06 25.61
C THR A 51 11.48 -6.74 26.93
N GLY A 52 12.72 -6.28 26.87
CA GLY A 52 13.50 -5.86 28.03
C GLY A 52 12.93 -4.61 28.75
N PRO A 53 13.34 -4.36 30.00
CA PRO A 53 12.94 -3.16 30.75
C PRO A 53 13.53 -1.87 30.16
N GLU A 54 14.71 -1.97 29.53
CA GLU A 54 15.41 -0.88 28.88
C GLU A 54 15.19 -0.89 27.35
N PRO A 55 15.06 0.28 26.69
CA PRO A 55 14.93 0.36 25.23
C PRO A 55 16.21 -0.05 24.47
N VAL A 56 16.07 -0.99 23.54
CA VAL A 56 17.17 -1.56 22.73
C VAL A 56 17.22 -0.89 21.34
N ALA A 57 18.42 -0.63 20.81
CA ALA A 57 18.57 -0.12 19.45
C ALA A 57 18.51 -1.26 18.41
N VAL A 58 17.85 -1.00 17.28
CA VAL A 58 17.58 -1.98 16.22
C VAL A 58 18.87 -2.51 15.55
N GLN A 59 19.92 -1.69 15.48
CA GLN A 59 21.23 -2.05 14.93
C GLN A 59 21.99 -3.01 15.84
N ASP A 60 21.91 -2.80 17.17
CA ASP A 60 22.60 -3.63 18.16
C ASP A 60 21.96 -5.02 18.19
N ALA A 61 20.62 -5.07 18.03
CA ALA A 61 19.88 -6.32 17.85
C ALA A 61 20.27 -7.06 16.55
N LEU A 62 20.51 -6.34 15.44
CA LEU A 62 20.96 -6.95 14.18
C LEU A 62 22.41 -7.43 14.24
N PHE A 63 23.32 -6.58 14.71
CA PHE A 63 24.74 -6.90 14.90
C PHE A 63 24.91 -8.09 15.84
N GLY A 64 24.13 -8.14 16.93
CA GLY A 64 24.07 -9.29 17.84
C GLY A 64 23.56 -10.58 17.20
N MET A 65 22.74 -10.52 16.14
CA MET A 65 22.36 -11.72 15.35
C MET A 65 23.47 -12.15 14.39
N LEU A 66 24.13 -11.21 13.71
CA LEU A 66 25.23 -11.47 12.78
C LEU A 66 26.48 -12.03 13.50
N ALA A 67 26.94 -11.35 14.55
CA ALA A 67 28.10 -11.75 15.35
C ALA A 67 27.89 -13.08 16.09
N ALA A 68 26.63 -13.48 16.34
CA ALA A 68 26.27 -14.79 16.88
C ALA A 68 26.11 -15.89 15.82
N GLY A 69 26.45 -15.62 14.54
CA GLY A 69 26.40 -16.59 13.45
C GLY A 69 25.00 -17.08 13.09
N ARG A 70 23.93 -16.32 13.43
CA ARG A 70 22.56 -16.72 13.14
C ARG A 70 22.19 -16.43 11.67
N PRO A 71 21.53 -17.35 10.95
CA PRO A 71 21.11 -17.09 9.58
C PRO A 71 20.12 -15.92 9.53
N CYS A 72 20.52 -14.83 8.86
CA CYS A 72 19.85 -13.54 8.91
C CYS A 72 19.51 -13.05 7.49
N HIS A 73 18.25 -13.11 7.09
CA HIS A 73 17.77 -12.40 5.90
C HIS A 73 17.36 -10.98 6.28
N LEU A 74 18.37 -10.11 6.33
CA LEU A 74 18.32 -8.69 6.73
C LEU A 74 17.08 -7.91 6.24
N ARG A 75 16.59 -8.19 5.03
CA ARG A 75 15.40 -7.56 4.43
C ARG A 75 14.09 -7.79 5.21
N GLU A 76 13.93 -8.92 5.90
CA GLU A 76 12.69 -9.23 6.61
C GLU A 76 12.61 -8.53 7.98
N PHE A 77 13.76 -8.28 8.60
CA PHE A 77 13.93 -7.71 9.93
C PHE A 77 13.34 -6.29 10.06
N TYR A 78 13.86 -5.32 9.31
CA TYR A 78 13.46 -3.91 9.41
C TYR A 78 11.97 -3.66 9.13
N ARG A 79 11.36 -4.47 8.26
CA ARG A 79 9.95 -4.33 7.86
C ARG A 79 8.97 -4.55 9.01
N PHE A 80 9.34 -5.40 9.97
CA PHE A 80 8.50 -5.69 11.13
C PHE A 80 8.48 -4.51 12.13
N VAL A 81 9.65 -3.96 12.45
CA VAL A 81 9.84 -2.97 13.52
C VAL A 81 8.96 -1.74 13.31
N LEU A 82 8.99 -1.15 12.11
CA LEU A 82 8.21 0.04 11.75
C LEU A 82 6.69 -0.15 11.96
N ALA A 83 6.16 -1.32 11.63
CA ALA A 83 4.73 -1.62 11.74
C ALA A 83 4.23 -1.75 13.20
N ALA A 84 5.15 -1.89 14.16
CA ALA A 84 4.84 -1.92 15.59
C ALA A 84 4.90 -0.53 16.25
N VAL A 85 5.78 0.35 15.78
CA VAL A 85 5.86 1.75 16.26
C VAL A 85 4.61 2.54 15.88
N ASP A 86 4.18 2.49 14.61
CA ASP A 86 2.96 3.11 14.05
C ASP A 86 1.69 2.90 14.90
N ARG A 87 1.60 1.78 15.62
CA ARG A 87 0.41 1.39 16.40
C ARG A 87 0.49 1.69 17.89
N GLY A 88 1.61 2.23 18.37
CA GLY A 88 1.91 2.38 19.79
C GLY A 88 2.13 1.03 20.49
N VAL A 89 2.59 0.01 19.75
CA VAL A 89 2.95 -1.31 20.32
C VAL A 89 4.39 -1.29 20.79
N LEU A 90 5.32 -0.82 19.95
CA LEU A 90 6.64 -0.37 20.37
C LEU A 90 6.58 1.14 20.62
N ILE A 91 7.26 1.60 21.68
CA ILE A 91 7.38 3.01 22.04
C ILE A 91 8.85 3.39 22.22
N GLY A 92 9.19 4.61 21.79
CA GLY A 92 10.49 5.23 22.06
C GLY A 92 10.51 5.95 23.42
N GLN A 93 11.65 6.52 23.78
CA GLN A 93 11.78 7.37 24.96
C GLN A 93 11.17 8.77 24.69
N GLY A 94 10.47 9.34 25.68
CA GLY A 94 9.91 10.70 25.62
C GLY A 94 8.58 10.88 24.87
N ALA A 95 7.99 9.81 24.32
CA ALA A 95 6.83 9.91 23.42
C ALA A 95 5.46 10.11 24.09
N ASP A 96 5.38 10.37 25.40
CA ASP A 96 4.09 10.43 26.13
C ASP A 96 3.29 11.73 25.84
N GLU A 97 3.94 12.89 25.69
CA GLU A 97 3.24 14.20 25.56
C GLU A 97 2.37 14.33 24.29
N ASP A 98 2.87 13.86 23.14
CA ASP A 98 2.10 13.82 21.89
C ASP A 98 0.93 12.81 21.93
N GLN A 99 1.04 11.79 22.77
CA GLN A 99 0.09 10.66 22.81
C GLN A 99 -1.20 10.99 23.56
N ASP A 100 -1.16 11.83 24.60
CA ASP A 100 -2.35 12.24 25.34
C ASP A 100 -3.34 13.02 24.46
N SER A 101 -2.86 13.74 23.44
CA SER A 101 -3.70 14.41 22.43
C SER A 101 -4.61 13.46 21.64
N ARG A 102 -4.34 12.14 21.69
CA ARG A 102 -5.05 11.09 20.94
C ARG A 102 -5.81 10.11 21.84
N GLU A 103 -5.94 10.37 23.15
CA GLU A 103 -6.63 9.47 24.08
C GLU A 103 -8.12 9.28 23.68
N LEU A 104 -8.53 8.04 23.42
CA LEU A 104 -9.93 7.70 23.11
C LEU A 104 -10.65 7.12 24.33
N ARG A 105 -11.24 8.00 25.13
CA ARG A 105 -12.04 7.61 26.31
C ARG A 105 -13.18 6.67 25.93
N GLY A 106 -13.08 5.42 26.39
CA GLY A 106 -14.12 4.41 26.22
C GLY A 106 -15.36 4.74 27.06
N HIS A 107 -16.54 4.72 26.44
CA HIS A 107 -17.80 5.01 27.11
C HIS A 107 -18.33 3.77 27.83
N CYS A 108 -18.52 3.89 29.15
CA CYS A 108 -19.23 2.90 29.96
C CYS A 108 -20.74 2.99 29.73
N TRP A 109 -21.23 2.24 28.74
CA TRP A 109 -22.67 2.09 28.51
C TRP A 109 -23.38 1.36 29.67
N PRO A 110 -24.60 1.80 30.06
CA PRO A 110 -25.31 1.28 31.23
C PRO A 110 -25.95 -0.10 31.01
N PHE A 111 -26.11 -0.54 29.77
CA PHE A 111 -26.73 -1.83 29.42
C PHE A 111 -25.71 -2.81 28.85
N GLY A 112 -25.81 -4.08 29.24
CA GLY A 112 -24.94 -5.15 28.75
C GLY A 112 -25.68 -6.49 28.66
N TRP A 113 -25.64 -7.13 27.50
CA TRP A 113 -26.36 -8.38 27.22
C TRP A 113 -25.43 -9.48 26.70
N ARG A 114 -25.59 -10.70 27.21
CA ARG A 114 -24.91 -11.90 26.69
C ARG A 114 -25.87 -12.73 25.86
N VAL A 115 -25.84 -12.53 24.53
CA VAL A 115 -26.71 -13.25 23.60
C VAL A 115 -26.18 -14.68 23.38
N GLY A 116 -26.98 -15.68 23.75
CA GLY A 116 -26.62 -17.09 23.60
C GLY A 116 -26.93 -17.66 22.20
N PRO A 117 -26.28 -18.77 21.78
CA PRO A 117 -26.49 -19.36 20.44
C PRO A 117 -27.93 -19.74 20.12
N SER A 118 -28.75 -20.07 21.12
CA SER A 118 -30.17 -20.40 20.96
C SER A 118 -31.03 -19.19 20.59
N VAL A 119 -30.78 -18.02 21.19
CA VAL A 119 -31.42 -16.75 20.78
C VAL A 119 -30.99 -16.36 19.37
N MET A 120 -29.73 -16.63 19.03
CA MET A 120 -29.14 -16.37 17.73
C MET A 120 -29.72 -17.28 16.62
N LEU A 121 -30.02 -18.54 16.95
CA LEU A 121 -30.80 -19.46 16.11
C LEU A 121 -32.25 -18.99 15.94
N PHE A 122 -32.90 -18.51 17.01
CA PHE A 122 -34.24 -17.94 16.92
C PHE A 122 -34.30 -16.73 15.98
N VAL A 123 -33.30 -15.83 16.03
CA VAL A 123 -33.17 -14.71 15.09
C VAL A 123 -33.04 -15.18 13.64
N LEU A 124 -32.23 -16.21 13.38
CA LEU A 124 -32.07 -16.77 12.03
C LEU A 124 -33.35 -17.45 11.52
N PHE A 125 -34.07 -18.18 12.39
CA PHE A 125 -35.37 -18.78 12.07
C PHE A 125 -36.49 -17.74 11.90
N ALA A 126 -36.44 -16.63 12.62
CA ALA A 126 -37.37 -15.51 12.44
C ALA A 126 -37.11 -14.77 11.12
N ALA A 127 -35.83 -14.57 10.76
CA ALA A 127 -35.43 -13.96 9.50
C ALA A 127 -35.78 -14.82 8.28
N SER A 128 -35.63 -16.15 8.35
CA SER A 128 -36.09 -17.04 7.29
C SER A 128 -37.61 -17.17 7.27
N GLY A 129 -38.26 -17.27 8.44
CA GLY A 129 -39.73 -17.34 8.57
C GLY A 129 -40.46 -16.13 7.99
N ALA A 130 -39.96 -14.92 8.22
CA ALA A 130 -40.54 -13.69 7.69
C ALA A 130 -40.51 -13.60 6.15
N TRP A 131 -39.61 -14.32 5.48
CA TRP A 131 -39.53 -14.39 4.01
C TRP A 131 -40.19 -15.66 3.43
N ALA A 132 -40.21 -16.75 4.20
CA ALA A 132 -40.91 -17.99 3.85
C ALA A 132 -42.46 -17.86 3.94
N LEU A 133 -42.98 -16.91 4.71
CA LEU A 133 -44.41 -16.64 4.87
C LEU A 133 -45.04 -15.82 3.72
N GLY A 134 -44.67 -16.14 2.47
CA GLY A 134 -45.55 -16.03 1.28
C GLY A 134 -46.21 -14.68 0.95
N GLY A 135 -45.73 -13.56 1.49
CA GLY A 135 -46.31 -12.23 1.27
C GLY A 135 -45.88 -11.59 -0.05
N SER A 136 -46.83 -10.98 -0.77
CA SER A 136 -46.49 -9.98 -1.78
C SER A 136 -45.83 -8.76 -1.11
N VAL A 137 -44.97 -8.03 -1.85
CA VAL A 137 -44.28 -6.86 -1.30
C VAL A 137 -45.30 -5.83 -0.80
N PRO A 138 -45.11 -5.20 0.37
CA PRO A 138 -46.03 -4.18 0.86
C PRO A 138 -46.12 -2.97 -0.08
N GLY A 139 -47.34 -2.47 -0.31
CA GLY A 139 -47.60 -1.39 -1.26
C GLY A 139 -46.90 -0.08 -0.92
N LEU A 140 -46.50 0.65 -1.97
CA LEU A 140 -45.96 2.01 -1.84
C LEU A 140 -46.97 2.95 -1.18
N PRO A 141 -46.53 3.90 -0.33
CA PRO A 141 -47.46 4.79 0.36
C PRO A 141 -48.26 5.69 -0.59
N GLY A 142 -49.60 5.64 -0.51
CA GLY A 142 -50.49 6.49 -1.30
C GLY A 142 -50.62 7.94 -0.82
N THR A 143 -50.02 8.29 0.33
CA THR A 143 -50.16 9.62 0.96
C THR A 143 -48.83 10.16 1.47
N ALA A 144 -48.66 11.48 1.50
CA ALA A 144 -47.43 12.14 1.97
C ALA A 144 -47.06 11.76 3.42
N GLY A 145 -48.06 11.62 4.31
CA GLY A 145 -47.84 11.13 5.67
C GLY A 145 -47.29 9.70 5.70
N GLY A 146 -47.78 8.82 4.81
CA GLY A 146 -47.26 7.46 4.68
C GLY A 146 -45.80 7.37 4.21
N TRP A 147 -45.32 8.35 3.42
CA TRP A 147 -43.90 8.49 3.05
C TRP A 147 -43.05 9.02 4.23
N GLY A 148 -43.58 9.92 5.05
CA GLY A 148 -42.92 10.37 6.27
C GLY A 148 -42.70 9.23 7.28
N VAL A 149 -43.72 8.40 7.48
CA VAL A 149 -43.64 7.20 8.33
C VAL A 149 -42.60 6.20 7.78
N LEU A 150 -42.59 5.94 6.47
CA LEU A 150 -41.61 5.08 5.81
C LEU A 150 -40.16 5.51 6.13
N LEU A 151 -39.85 6.80 5.95
CA LEU A 151 -38.50 7.33 6.21
C LEU A 151 -38.10 7.22 7.69
N LEU A 152 -39.01 7.57 8.61
CA LEU A 152 -38.74 7.54 10.05
C LEU A 152 -38.49 6.09 10.54
N SER A 153 -39.25 5.12 10.04
CA SER A 153 -39.05 3.70 10.36
C SER A 153 -37.73 3.15 9.84
N ILE A 154 -37.21 3.62 8.69
CA ILE A 154 -35.87 3.24 8.19
C ILE A 154 -34.77 3.83 9.10
N ILE A 155 -34.87 5.11 9.47
CA ILE A 155 -33.92 5.78 10.40
C ILE A 155 -33.85 5.03 11.74
N LEU A 156 -35.00 4.61 12.28
CA LEU A 156 -35.10 3.84 13.52
C LEU A 156 -34.43 2.46 13.38
N ALA A 157 -34.73 1.72 12.31
CA ALA A 157 -34.13 0.40 12.06
C ALA A 157 -32.60 0.47 11.92
N LEU A 158 -32.08 1.43 11.15
CA LEU A 158 -30.63 1.62 11.00
C LEU A 158 -29.95 2.03 12.32
N SER A 159 -30.59 2.87 13.13
CA SER A 159 -30.02 3.30 14.41
C SER A 159 -29.99 2.17 15.44
N LEU A 160 -31.07 1.38 15.53
CA LEU A 160 -31.12 0.18 16.38
C LEU A 160 -30.06 -0.85 15.97
N ALA A 161 -29.78 -1.00 14.67
CA ALA A 161 -28.79 -1.96 14.17
C ALA A 161 -27.37 -1.73 14.69
N TYR A 162 -26.94 -0.49 14.95
CA TYR A 162 -25.64 -0.20 15.55
C TYR A 162 -25.69 0.01 17.07
N VAL A 163 -26.85 0.37 17.62
CA VAL A 163 -27.06 0.47 19.08
C VAL A 163 -27.04 -0.91 19.75
N LEU A 164 -27.81 -1.89 19.26
CA LEU A 164 -27.97 -3.18 19.94
C LEU A 164 -26.63 -3.97 20.08
N PRO A 165 -25.69 -3.97 19.11
CA PRO A 165 -24.34 -4.54 19.28
C PRO A 165 -23.51 -3.90 20.40
N GLY A 166 -23.72 -2.63 20.73
CA GLY A 166 -23.03 -1.96 21.85
C GLY A 166 -23.32 -2.64 23.19
N CYS A 167 -24.59 -3.02 23.41
CA CYS A 167 -25.01 -3.82 24.56
C CYS A 167 -24.35 -5.21 24.56
N VAL A 168 -24.16 -5.84 23.39
CA VAL A 168 -23.50 -7.14 23.27
C VAL A 168 -22.01 -7.05 23.64
N LEU A 169 -21.30 -6.05 23.12
CA LEU A 169 -19.90 -5.78 23.49
C LEU A 169 -19.73 -5.62 25.00
N ARG A 170 -20.61 -4.82 25.62
CA ARG A 170 -20.57 -4.60 27.06
C ARG A 170 -20.86 -5.87 27.87
N GLY A 171 -21.76 -6.73 27.38
CA GLY A 171 -22.00 -8.06 27.95
C GLY A 171 -20.77 -8.98 27.91
N TYR A 172 -19.92 -8.85 26.89
CA TYR A 172 -18.61 -9.53 26.80
C TYR A 172 -17.49 -8.81 27.57
N GLY A 173 -17.80 -7.81 28.40
CA GLY A 173 -16.84 -7.08 29.23
C GLY A 173 -15.97 -6.08 28.45
N ARG A 174 -16.29 -5.83 27.18
CA ARG A 174 -15.54 -4.90 26.31
C ARG A 174 -16.05 -3.47 26.46
N LEU A 175 -15.29 -2.52 25.92
CA LEU A 175 -15.61 -1.09 25.92
C LEU A 175 -16.21 -0.66 24.58
N VAL A 176 -16.98 0.44 24.62
CA VAL A 176 -17.66 1.03 23.48
C VAL A 176 -17.04 2.39 23.19
N TYR A 177 -16.67 2.65 21.94
CA TYR A 177 -15.91 3.85 21.56
C TYR A 177 -16.62 4.64 20.45
N SER A 178 -16.39 5.96 20.44
CA SER A 178 -16.78 6.89 19.36
C SER A 178 -18.26 6.81 18.91
N PRO A 179 -19.25 6.91 19.82
CA PRO A 179 -20.66 7.03 19.43
C PRO A 179 -20.91 8.34 18.66
N GLY A 180 -21.76 8.31 17.64
CA GLY A 180 -22.13 9.51 16.88
C GLY A 180 -23.14 9.25 15.77
N VAL A 181 -23.47 10.28 14.99
CA VAL A 181 -24.36 10.17 13.83
C VAL A 181 -23.56 9.93 12.55
N ARG A 182 -24.04 9.03 11.69
CA ARG A 182 -23.54 8.84 10.32
C ARG A 182 -24.69 8.78 9.33
N SER A 183 -24.39 8.92 8.04
CA SER A 183 -25.35 8.69 6.95
C SER A 183 -24.99 7.41 6.19
N HIS A 184 -25.99 6.60 5.83
CA HIS A 184 -25.85 5.42 4.97
C HIS A 184 -26.87 5.51 3.84
N TYR A 185 -26.40 5.56 2.59
CA TYR A 185 -27.22 5.86 1.40
C TYR A 185 -28.13 7.09 1.55
N GLY A 186 -27.62 8.15 2.21
CA GLY A 186 -28.36 9.38 2.49
C GLY A 186 -29.15 9.37 3.81
N VAL A 187 -29.43 8.21 4.40
CA VAL A 187 -30.24 8.10 5.63
C VAL A 187 -29.39 8.29 6.88
N PRO A 188 -29.67 9.32 7.72
CA PRO A 188 -28.97 9.52 8.99
C PRO A 188 -29.36 8.45 10.02
N HIS A 189 -28.38 7.97 10.79
CA HIS A 189 -28.57 6.96 11.83
C HIS A 189 -27.49 7.08 12.91
N PHE A 190 -27.74 6.52 14.10
CA PHE A 190 -26.74 6.39 15.16
C PHE A 190 -25.73 5.28 14.83
N TRP A 191 -24.45 5.52 15.08
CA TRP A 191 -23.34 4.59 14.82
C TRP A 191 -22.38 4.45 16.01
N ILE A 192 -21.75 3.29 16.13
CA ILE A 192 -20.86 2.88 17.23
C ILE A 192 -19.70 2.01 16.68
N ASP A 193 -18.49 2.13 17.26
CA ASP A 193 -17.36 1.25 16.92
C ASP A 193 -17.48 -0.11 17.63
N THR A 194 -17.41 -1.21 16.85
CA THR A 194 -17.55 -2.59 17.32
C THR A 194 -16.26 -3.40 17.29
N ARG A 195 -15.11 -2.81 16.92
CA ARG A 195 -13.84 -3.55 16.69
C ARG A 195 -13.31 -4.31 17.91
N ASP A 196 -13.66 -3.92 19.14
CA ASP A 196 -13.22 -4.65 20.34
C ASP A 196 -13.84 -6.05 20.48
N ALA A 197 -14.85 -6.39 19.67
CA ALA A 197 -15.33 -7.77 19.48
C ALA A 197 -14.23 -8.73 19.01
N PHE A 198 -13.21 -8.24 18.30
CA PHE A 198 -12.08 -9.07 17.88
C PHE A 198 -11.22 -9.53 19.08
N MET A 199 -11.10 -8.72 20.13
CA MET A 199 -10.40 -9.09 21.36
C MET A 199 -11.22 -9.99 22.28
N ALA A 200 -12.56 -9.90 22.26
CA ALA A 200 -13.43 -10.90 22.90
C ALA A 200 -13.45 -12.24 22.14
N GLY A 201 -13.41 -12.22 20.81
CA GLY A 201 -13.25 -13.38 19.93
C GLY A 201 -14.54 -13.81 19.21
N ARG A 202 -14.48 -14.94 18.49
CA ARG A 202 -15.53 -15.40 17.56
C ARG A 202 -16.97 -15.36 18.11
N PRO A 203 -17.28 -15.80 19.35
CA PRO A 203 -18.65 -15.72 19.87
C PRO A 203 -19.19 -14.28 19.95
N CYS A 204 -18.34 -13.32 20.32
CA CYS A 204 -18.71 -11.91 20.40
C CYS A 204 -18.86 -11.28 19.00
N GLN A 205 -17.98 -11.60 18.06
CA GLN A 205 -18.08 -11.18 16.65
C GLN A 205 -19.38 -11.66 16.01
N LEU A 206 -19.72 -12.94 16.22
CA LEU A 206 -20.93 -13.56 15.67
C LEU A 206 -22.20 -12.98 16.31
N ALA A 207 -22.21 -12.80 17.64
CA ALA A 207 -23.32 -12.20 18.36
C ALA A 207 -23.55 -10.72 18.01
N THR A 208 -22.49 -9.91 17.85
CA THR A 208 -22.62 -8.49 17.46
C THR A 208 -23.15 -8.33 16.05
N ALA A 209 -22.64 -9.10 15.08
CA ALA A 209 -23.11 -9.05 13.69
C ALA A 209 -24.58 -9.51 13.54
N LEU A 210 -24.98 -10.59 14.22
CA LEU A 210 -26.35 -11.09 14.16
C LEU A 210 -27.34 -10.22 14.95
N MET A 211 -26.94 -9.63 16.07
CA MET A 211 -27.80 -8.71 16.83
C MET A 211 -28.16 -7.47 16.00
N ALA A 212 -27.22 -6.95 15.20
CA ALA A 212 -27.47 -5.81 14.32
C ALA A 212 -28.53 -6.10 13.24
N LEU A 213 -28.61 -7.34 12.74
CA LEU A 213 -29.61 -7.77 11.75
C LEU A 213 -31.03 -7.94 12.35
N THR A 214 -31.21 -7.86 13.67
CA THR A 214 -32.54 -7.96 14.31
C THR A 214 -33.40 -6.70 14.14
N ALA A 215 -32.78 -5.54 13.99
CA ALA A 215 -33.47 -4.26 14.05
C ALA A 215 -34.60 -4.08 13.01
N PRO A 216 -34.44 -4.48 11.73
CA PRO A 216 -35.54 -4.48 10.77
C PRO A 216 -36.71 -5.39 11.16
N PHE A 217 -36.44 -6.56 11.76
CA PHE A 217 -37.49 -7.48 12.20
C PHE A 217 -38.32 -6.90 13.37
N ILE A 218 -37.67 -6.19 14.30
CA ILE A 218 -38.37 -5.46 15.37
C ILE A 218 -39.33 -4.43 14.78
N VAL A 219 -38.90 -3.67 13.76
CA VAL A 219 -39.75 -2.72 13.04
C VAL A 219 -40.85 -3.41 12.24
N ALA A 220 -40.59 -4.55 11.60
CA ALA A 220 -41.60 -5.34 10.89
C ALA A 220 -42.72 -5.83 11.82
N VAL A 221 -42.38 -6.40 12.98
CA VAL A 221 -43.37 -6.91 13.94
C VAL A 221 -44.20 -5.77 14.53
N ALA A 222 -43.57 -4.65 14.91
CA ALA A 222 -44.30 -3.45 15.36
C ALA A 222 -45.25 -2.92 14.28
N ALA A 223 -44.78 -2.82 13.03
CA ALA A 223 -45.59 -2.37 11.90
C ALA A 223 -46.76 -3.32 11.59
N TYR A 224 -46.55 -4.64 11.69
CA TYR A 224 -47.62 -5.64 11.53
C TYR A 224 -48.71 -5.48 12.59
N LEU A 225 -48.32 -5.44 13.87
CA LEU A 225 -49.24 -5.30 15.01
C LEU A 225 -50.03 -3.99 14.98
N MET A 226 -49.46 -2.92 14.42
CA MET A 226 -50.11 -1.63 14.24
C MET A 226 -50.79 -1.46 12.86
N ASN A 227 -50.78 -2.48 12.00
CA ASN A 227 -51.28 -2.47 10.62
C ASN A 227 -50.71 -1.32 9.73
N ILE A 228 -49.44 -0.97 9.94
CA ILE A 228 -48.75 0.13 9.22
C ILE A 228 -47.99 -0.45 8.02
N GLN A 229 -48.61 -0.44 6.84
CA GLN A 229 -48.01 -0.92 5.60
C GLN A 229 -46.66 -0.23 5.28
N SER A 230 -46.53 1.08 5.50
CA SER A 230 -45.26 1.82 5.37
C SER A 230 -44.14 1.27 6.27
N GLY A 231 -44.47 0.74 7.45
CA GLY A 231 -43.47 0.19 8.38
C GLY A 231 -42.99 -1.21 7.99
N LEU A 232 -43.86 -2.01 7.36
CA LEU A 232 -43.48 -3.29 6.76
C LEU A 232 -42.53 -3.06 5.56
N LEU A 233 -42.85 -2.07 4.72
CA LEU A 233 -41.97 -1.66 3.63
C LEU A 233 -40.63 -1.10 4.14
N ALA A 234 -40.66 -0.27 5.20
CA ALA A 234 -39.45 0.25 5.85
C ALA A 234 -38.53 -0.87 6.37
N ALA A 235 -39.11 -1.91 6.98
CA ALA A 235 -38.37 -3.06 7.46
C ALA A 235 -37.72 -3.86 6.32
N ALA A 236 -38.43 -4.10 5.22
CA ALA A 236 -37.87 -4.76 4.04
C ALA A 236 -36.68 -3.98 3.45
N VAL A 237 -36.82 -2.65 3.31
CA VAL A 237 -35.75 -1.75 2.83
C VAL A 237 -34.56 -1.75 3.80
N ALA A 238 -34.79 -1.57 5.10
CA ALA A 238 -33.71 -1.56 6.09
C ALA A 238 -32.98 -2.91 6.19
N LEU A 239 -33.70 -4.03 6.02
CA LEU A 239 -33.09 -5.36 5.95
C LEU A 239 -32.20 -5.50 4.71
N LEU A 240 -32.63 -5.05 3.53
CA LEU A 240 -31.79 -5.04 2.32
C LEU A 240 -30.55 -4.15 2.50
N MET A 241 -30.66 -3.00 3.16
CA MET A 241 -29.51 -2.13 3.46
C MET A 241 -28.49 -2.80 4.41
N LEU A 242 -28.95 -3.37 5.54
CA LEU A 242 -28.07 -3.93 6.58
C LEU A 242 -27.52 -5.32 6.22
N SER A 243 -28.24 -6.09 5.39
CA SER A 243 -27.77 -7.35 4.81
C SER A 243 -26.97 -7.17 3.51
N SER A 244 -26.73 -5.93 3.07
CA SER A 244 -25.86 -5.68 1.92
C SER A 244 -24.48 -6.30 2.15
N PRO A 245 -23.92 -7.04 1.19
CA PRO A 245 -22.58 -7.61 1.28
C PRO A 245 -21.47 -6.55 1.18
N PHE A 246 -21.83 -5.28 0.91
CA PHE A 246 -20.90 -4.21 0.59
C PHE A 246 -20.78 -3.17 1.72
N GLY A 247 -19.55 -2.95 2.21
CA GLY A 247 -19.23 -1.89 3.17
C GLY A 247 -19.21 -2.35 4.63
N ASN A 248 -19.33 -1.41 5.57
CA ASN A 248 -19.33 -1.66 7.02
C ASN A 248 -20.72 -2.11 7.53
N THR A 249 -21.35 -3.03 6.82
CA THR A 249 -22.69 -3.54 7.08
C THR A 249 -22.64 -4.78 7.98
N PRO A 250 -23.67 -5.02 8.81
CA PRO A 250 -23.78 -6.24 9.60
C PRO A 250 -23.69 -7.53 8.78
N GLY A 251 -24.30 -7.55 7.59
CA GLY A 251 -24.24 -8.67 6.66
C GLY A 251 -22.82 -9.03 6.21
N HIS A 252 -22.00 -8.02 5.89
CA HIS A 252 -20.59 -8.21 5.57
C HIS A 252 -19.82 -8.82 6.75
N GLU A 253 -19.90 -8.22 7.93
CA GLU A 253 -19.17 -8.69 9.12
C GLU A 253 -19.57 -10.10 9.54
N LEU A 254 -20.84 -10.48 9.38
CA LEU A 254 -21.33 -11.84 9.62
C LEU A 254 -20.60 -12.88 8.76
N VAL A 255 -20.46 -12.63 7.45
CA VAL A 255 -19.77 -13.56 6.54
C VAL A 255 -18.28 -13.66 6.86
N HIS A 256 -17.63 -12.57 7.25
CA HIS A 256 -16.24 -12.61 7.77
C HIS A 256 -16.14 -13.44 9.06
N ALA A 257 -17.01 -13.20 10.04
CA ALA A 257 -16.97 -13.88 11.34
C ALA A 257 -17.19 -15.40 11.24
N VAL A 258 -18.04 -15.86 10.30
CA VAL A 258 -18.33 -17.28 10.07
C VAL A 258 -17.25 -17.96 9.22
N PHE A 259 -16.90 -17.41 8.05
CA PHE A 259 -16.14 -18.15 7.04
C PHE A 259 -14.63 -17.86 7.04
N ARG A 260 -14.17 -16.76 7.65
CA ARG A 260 -12.77 -16.34 7.53
C ARG A 260 -11.88 -16.97 8.61
N ARG A 261 -10.81 -17.64 8.16
CA ARG A 261 -9.75 -18.15 9.06
C ARG A 261 -8.74 -17.06 9.44
N ALA A 262 -8.33 -16.24 8.47
CA ALA A 262 -7.35 -15.17 8.64
C ALA A 262 -7.93 -13.99 9.45
N ARG A 263 -7.59 -13.93 10.74
CA ARG A 263 -8.12 -12.97 11.73
C ARG A 263 -7.33 -11.66 11.78
N ARG A 264 -7.19 -10.97 10.65
CA ARG A 264 -6.77 -9.55 10.64
C ARG A 264 -7.97 -8.67 10.95
N ILE A 265 -7.83 -7.77 11.93
CA ILE A 265 -8.87 -6.81 12.26
C ILE A 265 -9.11 -5.87 11.07
N PRO A 266 -10.38 -5.60 10.70
CA PRO A 266 -10.73 -4.72 9.60
C PRO A 266 -10.43 -3.24 9.95
N HIS A 267 -9.17 -2.83 9.77
CA HIS A 267 -8.79 -1.42 9.81
C HIS A 267 -9.46 -0.65 8.68
N ARG A 268 -10.34 0.29 9.04
CA ARG A 268 -11.06 1.22 8.16
C ARG A 268 -11.50 0.63 6.80
N VAL A 269 -12.53 -0.23 6.84
CA VAL A 269 -13.31 -0.71 5.68
C VAL A 269 -13.88 0.39 4.77
N PRO A 270 -13.93 1.70 5.12
CA PRO A 270 -14.03 2.73 4.09
C PRO A 270 -13.04 2.57 2.94
N GLN A 271 -11.83 2.00 3.12
CA GLN A 271 -10.92 1.67 2.00
C GLN A 271 -11.35 0.44 1.17
N PHE A 272 -12.26 -0.40 1.66
CA PHE A 272 -12.90 -1.43 0.83
C PHE A 272 -13.94 -0.81 -0.11
N MET A 273 -14.55 0.32 0.27
CA MET A 273 -15.47 1.12 -0.57
C MET A 273 -14.75 2.15 -1.46
N SER A 274 -13.87 2.96 -0.86
CA SER A 274 -13.14 4.06 -1.50
C SER A 274 -11.89 3.56 -2.21
N GLY A 275 -11.93 3.56 -3.54
CA GLY A 275 -10.80 3.22 -4.40
C GLY A 275 -10.56 1.72 -4.65
N ARG A 276 -11.00 0.81 -3.75
CA ARG A 276 -10.79 -0.65 -3.95
C ARG A 276 -12.03 -1.50 -4.14
N LEU A 277 -13.27 -1.02 -3.95
CA LEU A 277 -14.46 -1.86 -4.25
C LEU A 277 -14.43 -2.29 -5.72
N PHE A 278 -14.16 -1.30 -6.59
CA PHE A 278 -13.97 -1.45 -8.03
C PHE A 278 -12.64 -2.13 -8.45
N CYS A 279 -11.89 -2.70 -7.51
CA CYS A 279 -10.66 -3.48 -7.75
C CYS A 279 -10.62 -4.80 -6.95
N HIS A 280 -11.53 -5.04 -6.00
CA HIS A 280 -11.68 -6.31 -5.28
C HIS A 280 -12.94 -7.08 -5.71
N LEU A 281 -14.00 -6.37 -6.16
CA LEU A 281 -15.03 -6.99 -7.00
C LEU A 281 -14.53 -7.26 -8.44
N PHE A 282 -13.41 -6.67 -8.85
CA PHE A 282 -12.97 -6.58 -10.26
C PHE A 282 -11.55 -7.16 -10.55
N GLY A 283 -10.81 -7.63 -9.54
CA GLY A 283 -9.35 -7.84 -9.65
C GLY A 283 -8.83 -9.19 -9.12
N MET A 284 -8.10 -9.92 -9.97
CA MET A 284 -7.38 -11.14 -9.60
C MET A 284 -6.12 -10.87 -8.77
N SER A 285 -6.14 -11.18 -7.47
CA SER A 285 -5.07 -11.95 -6.82
C SER A 285 -5.38 -12.22 -5.33
N ALA A 286 -5.72 -13.45 -4.98
CA ALA A 286 -5.77 -13.91 -3.58
C ALA A 286 -5.16 -15.33 -3.49
N ARG A 287 -4.37 -15.58 -2.44
CA ARG A 287 -3.64 -16.86 -2.26
C ARG A 287 -4.64 -18.01 -2.05
N LEU A 288 -4.30 -19.23 -2.51
CA LEU A 288 -5.23 -20.37 -2.61
C LEU A 288 -6.00 -20.72 -1.31
N ALA A 289 -5.46 -20.37 -0.14
CA ALA A 289 -6.04 -20.64 1.17
C ALA A 289 -7.45 -20.05 1.41
N GLU A 290 -7.85 -18.97 0.70
CA GLU A 290 -9.14 -18.30 0.94
C GLU A 290 -10.27 -18.69 -0.04
N ARG A 291 -10.07 -19.68 -0.94
CA ARG A 291 -11.10 -20.10 -1.93
C ARG A 291 -12.49 -20.38 -1.33
N ARG A 292 -12.57 -21.04 -0.16
CA ARG A 292 -13.85 -21.32 0.53
C ARG A 292 -14.54 -20.06 1.08
N TYR A 293 -13.76 -19.11 1.61
CA TYR A 293 -14.28 -17.83 2.09
C TYR A 293 -14.80 -16.99 0.90
N LEU A 294 -14.02 -16.92 -0.18
CA LEU A 294 -14.38 -16.19 -1.39
C LEU A 294 -15.66 -16.76 -2.04
N ALA A 295 -15.80 -18.08 -2.12
CA ALA A 295 -17.01 -18.73 -2.63
C ALA A 295 -18.25 -18.45 -1.74
N ALA A 296 -18.11 -18.47 -0.42
CA ALA A 296 -19.19 -18.14 0.51
C ALA A 296 -19.62 -16.66 0.41
N TYR A 297 -18.65 -15.75 0.28
CA TYR A 297 -18.92 -14.32 0.08
C TYR A 297 -19.63 -14.05 -1.26
N TRP A 298 -19.19 -14.68 -2.36
CA TRP A 298 -19.87 -14.55 -3.65
C TRP A 298 -21.27 -15.16 -3.68
N ALA A 299 -21.48 -16.32 -3.02
CA ALA A 299 -22.82 -16.88 -2.86
C ALA A 299 -23.74 -15.92 -2.09
N TYR A 300 -23.23 -15.25 -1.06
CA TYR A 300 -23.97 -14.22 -0.32
C TYR A 300 -24.30 -12.99 -1.19
N VAL A 301 -23.34 -12.50 -1.99
CA VAL A 301 -23.57 -11.41 -2.96
C VAL A 301 -24.67 -11.78 -3.96
N PHE A 302 -24.64 -12.99 -4.51
CA PHE A 302 -25.63 -13.46 -5.48
C PHE A 302 -27.03 -13.60 -4.86
N LEU A 303 -27.13 -14.15 -3.65
CA LEU A 303 -28.39 -14.26 -2.90
C LEU A 303 -28.97 -12.87 -2.57
N TRP A 304 -28.13 -11.92 -2.15
CA TRP A 304 -28.57 -10.54 -1.87
C TRP A 304 -29.07 -9.82 -3.13
N LEU A 305 -28.35 -9.91 -4.25
CA LEU A 305 -28.81 -9.37 -5.55
C LEU A 305 -30.12 -10.01 -6.01
N SER A 306 -30.31 -11.30 -5.76
CA SER A 306 -31.56 -12.01 -6.08
C SER A 306 -32.73 -11.53 -5.21
N GLY A 307 -32.51 -11.34 -3.91
CA GLY A 307 -33.51 -10.77 -3.00
C GLY A 307 -33.89 -9.33 -3.36
N LEU A 308 -32.91 -8.51 -3.76
CA LEU A 308 -33.14 -7.16 -4.27
C LEU A 308 -33.96 -7.18 -5.58
N PHE A 309 -33.64 -8.07 -6.52
CA PHE A 309 -34.41 -8.22 -7.76
C PHE A 309 -35.87 -8.60 -7.48
N VAL A 310 -36.11 -9.63 -6.65
CA VAL A 310 -37.48 -10.08 -6.29
C VAL A 310 -38.26 -8.97 -5.57
N PHE A 311 -37.61 -8.20 -4.71
CA PHE A 311 -38.22 -7.03 -4.07
C PHE A 311 -38.64 -5.98 -5.11
N CYS A 312 -37.74 -5.59 -6.02
CA CYS A 312 -38.04 -4.64 -7.09
C CYS A 312 -39.16 -5.15 -8.02
N GLU A 313 -39.11 -6.42 -8.44
CA GLU A 313 -40.14 -7.05 -9.27
C GLU A 313 -41.52 -7.04 -8.58
N GLY A 314 -41.57 -7.34 -7.28
CA GLY A 314 -42.80 -7.28 -6.50
C GLY A 314 -43.43 -5.89 -6.50
N VAL A 315 -42.63 -4.83 -6.27
CA VAL A 315 -43.09 -3.43 -6.37
C VAL A 315 -43.59 -3.11 -7.78
N VAL A 316 -42.88 -3.56 -8.82
CA VAL A 316 -43.28 -3.30 -10.21
C VAL A 316 -44.61 -3.96 -10.53
N ARG A 317 -44.77 -5.26 -10.25
CA ARG A 317 -46.00 -6.02 -10.52
C ARG A 317 -47.21 -5.42 -9.80
N GLN A 318 -47.04 -4.98 -8.55
CA GLN A 318 -48.12 -4.43 -7.72
C GLN A 318 -48.60 -3.04 -8.16
N HIS A 319 -47.72 -2.22 -8.77
CA HIS A 319 -48.04 -0.86 -9.18
C HIS A 319 -48.16 -0.67 -10.70
N TRP A 320 -47.96 -1.73 -11.49
CA TRP A 320 -47.96 -1.72 -12.96
C TRP A 320 -49.16 -1.00 -13.58
N ASP A 321 -50.38 -1.39 -13.22
CA ASP A 321 -51.61 -0.83 -13.83
C ASP A 321 -51.80 0.66 -13.53
N VAL A 322 -51.35 1.12 -12.36
CA VAL A 322 -51.34 2.54 -11.97
C VAL A 322 -50.34 3.31 -12.83
N TRP A 323 -49.17 2.71 -13.08
CA TRP A 323 -48.08 3.33 -13.83
C TRP A 323 -48.37 3.39 -15.33
N VAL A 324 -48.85 2.30 -15.93
CA VAL A 324 -49.31 2.28 -17.33
C VAL A 324 -50.44 3.30 -17.54
N ARG A 325 -51.42 3.35 -16.62
CA ARG A 325 -52.52 4.33 -16.68
C ARG A 325 -51.98 5.76 -16.61
N ASN A 326 -51.04 6.05 -15.72
CA ASN A 326 -50.43 7.36 -15.56
C ASN A 326 -49.53 7.77 -16.73
N VAL A 327 -48.91 6.84 -17.46
CA VAL A 327 -48.14 7.17 -18.69
C VAL A 327 -49.07 7.42 -19.88
N VAL A 328 -50.02 6.52 -20.13
CA VAL A 328 -50.90 6.59 -21.30
C VAL A 328 -51.90 7.76 -21.18
N PHE A 329 -52.56 7.88 -20.03
CA PHE A 329 -53.71 8.78 -19.83
C PHE A 329 -53.41 10.03 -18.99
N ALA A 330 -52.14 10.36 -18.68
CA ALA A 330 -51.84 11.55 -17.87
C ALA A 330 -52.39 12.86 -18.50
N PRO A 331 -53.03 13.73 -17.70
CA PRO A 331 -53.79 14.88 -18.19
C PRO A 331 -52.94 16.09 -18.62
N SER A 332 -51.63 16.07 -18.39
CA SER A 332 -50.74 17.18 -18.77
C SER A 332 -49.35 16.68 -19.22
N PRO A 333 -48.59 17.48 -20.01
CA PRO A 333 -47.23 17.11 -20.40
C PRO A 333 -46.29 16.90 -19.21
N GLY A 334 -46.44 17.71 -18.14
CA GLY A 334 -45.67 17.55 -16.91
C GLY A 334 -46.01 16.27 -16.15
N ALA A 335 -47.29 15.89 -16.07
CA ALA A 335 -47.70 14.61 -15.48
C ALA A 335 -47.17 13.42 -16.28
N LYS A 336 -47.18 13.49 -17.63
CA LYS A 336 -46.53 12.49 -18.49
C LYS A 336 -45.03 12.42 -18.24
N ALA A 337 -44.33 13.55 -18.12
CA ALA A 337 -42.90 13.57 -17.84
C ALA A 337 -42.56 12.92 -16.49
N VAL A 338 -43.32 13.21 -15.42
CA VAL A 338 -43.11 12.60 -14.09
C VAL A 338 -43.42 11.09 -14.12
N ALA A 339 -44.49 10.66 -14.78
CA ALA A 339 -44.82 9.24 -14.92
C ALA A 339 -43.75 8.48 -15.71
N VAL A 340 -43.24 9.04 -16.81
CA VAL A 340 -42.14 8.48 -17.60
C VAL A 340 -40.83 8.45 -16.81
N LEU A 341 -40.52 9.48 -16.02
CA LEU A 341 -39.34 9.52 -15.15
C LEU A 341 -39.42 8.45 -14.04
N GLY A 342 -40.62 8.23 -13.50
CA GLY A 342 -40.93 7.10 -12.62
C GLY A 342 -40.61 5.78 -13.30
N CYS A 343 -41.26 5.50 -14.45
CA CYS A 343 -41.05 4.29 -15.26
C CYS A 343 -39.57 4.04 -15.57
N ALA A 344 -38.81 5.08 -15.96
CA ALA A 344 -37.37 4.99 -16.20
C ALA A 344 -36.59 4.64 -14.93
N THR A 345 -36.91 5.26 -13.79
CA THR A 345 -36.26 4.97 -12.49
C THR A 345 -36.50 3.53 -12.05
N LEU A 346 -37.73 3.03 -12.18
CA LEU A 346 -38.11 1.66 -11.79
C LEU A 346 -37.54 0.61 -12.77
N PHE A 347 -37.49 0.93 -14.06
CA PHE A 347 -36.79 0.12 -15.06
C PHE A 347 -35.30 0.03 -14.75
N VAL A 348 -34.64 1.13 -14.39
CA VAL A 348 -33.24 1.14 -13.93
C VAL A 348 -33.08 0.30 -12.65
N LEU A 349 -34.00 0.37 -11.68
CA LEU A 349 -33.95 -0.44 -10.46
C LEU A 349 -34.16 -1.96 -10.70
N LEU A 350 -34.79 -2.37 -11.80
CA LEU A 350 -34.83 -3.78 -12.24
C LEU A 350 -33.59 -4.15 -13.07
N LEU A 351 -33.19 -3.27 -13.98
CA LEU A 351 -32.12 -3.52 -14.93
C LEU A 351 -30.75 -3.53 -14.25
N VAL A 352 -30.54 -2.73 -13.21
CA VAL A 352 -29.26 -2.69 -12.45
C VAL A 352 -28.96 -4.01 -11.74
N PRO A 353 -29.88 -4.64 -10.97
CA PRO A 353 -29.67 -5.99 -10.45
C PRO A 353 -29.39 -7.03 -11.54
N ILE A 354 -30.14 -7.03 -12.66
CA ILE A 354 -29.91 -7.95 -13.78
C ILE A 354 -28.53 -7.71 -14.42
N ILE A 355 -28.16 -6.47 -14.70
CA ILE A 355 -26.85 -6.11 -15.24
C ILE A 355 -25.76 -6.50 -14.25
N CYS A 356 -25.93 -6.25 -12.95
CA CYS A 356 -24.97 -6.66 -11.91
C CYS A 356 -24.86 -8.18 -11.78
N GLN A 357 -25.93 -8.95 -12.00
CA GLN A 357 -25.91 -10.42 -11.99
C GLN A 357 -25.29 -11.00 -13.28
N MET A 358 -25.71 -10.54 -14.46
CA MET A 358 -25.12 -10.92 -15.75
C MET A 358 -23.64 -10.52 -15.79
N TRP A 359 -23.32 -9.31 -15.34
CA TRP A 359 -21.95 -8.85 -15.19
C TRP A 359 -21.22 -9.65 -14.11
N PHE A 360 -21.82 -10.06 -12.99
CA PHE A 360 -21.17 -10.92 -12.01
C PHE A 360 -20.87 -12.32 -12.57
N VAL A 361 -21.77 -12.92 -13.35
CA VAL A 361 -21.53 -14.20 -14.04
C VAL A 361 -20.44 -14.04 -15.10
N PHE A 362 -20.56 -13.02 -15.96
CA PHE A 362 -19.55 -12.68 -16.96
C PHE A 362 -18.20 -12.34 -16.31
N HIS A 363 -18.19 -11.63 -15.18
CA HIS A 363 -16.99 -11.22 -14.48
C HIS A 363 -16.38 -12.35 -13.64
N SER A 364 -17.17 -13.30 -13.15
CA SER A 364 -16.65 -14.55 -12.59
C SER A 364 -15.94 -15.36 -13.69
N ALA A 365 -16.58 -15.49 -14.85
CA ALA A 365 -15.98 -16.11 -16.03
C ALA A 365 -14.77 -15.33 -16.57
N PHE A 366 -14.78 -14.00 -16.48
CA PHE A 366 -13.67 -13.12 -16.88
C PHE A 366 -12.56 -13.12 -15.83
N VAL A 367 -12.81 -13.23 -14.53
CA VAL A 367 -11.76 -13.48 -13.51
C VAL A 367 -11.16 -14.88 -13.68
N LEU A 368 -11.89 -15.81 -14.28
CA LEU A 368 -11.36 -17.08 -14.75
C LEU A 368 -10.61 -16.98 -16.12
N ALA A 369 -10.56 -15.81 -16.78
CA ALA A 369 -10.05 -15.66 -18.17
C ALA A 369 -9.33 -14.33 -18.55
N SER A 370 -9.18 -13.34 -17.67
CA SER A 370 -8.84 -11.93 -18.02
C SER A 370 -7.37 -11.45 -18.09
N PRO A 371 -6.29 -12.26 -18.07
CA PRO A 371 -4.91 -11.76 -18.25
C PRO A 371 -4.53 -11.11 -19.62
N MET A 372 -5.26 -10.11 -20.16
CA MET A 372 -5.12 -9.66 -21.56
C MET A 372 -5.24 -8.14 -21.90
N LEU A 373 -6.43 -7.54 -21.76
CA LEU A 373 -6.87 -6.34 -22.53
C LEU A 373 -7.13 -5.09 -21.65
N LEU A 374 -7.11 -3.83 -22.15
CA LEU A 374 -6.70 -3.28 -23.47
C LEU A 374 -5.81 -2.03 -23.21
N ASN A 375 -6.15 -0.81 -23.67
CA ASN A 375 -5.60 0.51 -23.23
C ASN A 375 -4.17 0.90 -23.75
N THR A 376 -3.74 2.19 -23.72
CA THR A 376 -2.66 2.76 -24.61
C THR A 376 -1.61 3.82 -24.14
N GLU A 377 -1.93 5.06 -23.68
CA GLU A 377 -1.00 6.20 -23.42
C GLU A 377 -0.96 6.78 -21.95
N ARG A 378 -1.78 7.76 -21.51
CA ARG A 378 -2.30 7.80 -20.10
C ARG A 378 -3.21 6.59 -19.84
N SER A 379 -3.65 6.02 -20.94
CA SER A 379 -4.20 4.69 -21.07
C SER A 379 -3.12 3.60 -20.79
N LEU A 380 -1.81 3.91 -20.76
CA LEU A 380 -0.84 3.18 -19.93
C LEU A 380 -1.09 3.48 -18.45
N LEU A 381 -0.98 4.69 -17.89
CA LEU A 381 -1.33 4.98 -16.47
C LEU A 381 -2.61 4.23 -15.96
N ARG A 382 -3.61 4.04 -16.82
CA ARG A 382 -4.85 3.26 -16.58
C ARG A 382 -4.78 1.73 -16.86
N LYS A 383 -3.82 1.20 -17.64
CA LYS A 383 -3.27 -0.19 -17.56
C LYS A 383 -2.43 -0.40 -16.29
N CYS A 384 -1.65 0.60 -15.89
CA CYS A 384 -0.58 0.48 -14.89
C CYS A 384 -1.09 0.41 -13.46
N ARG A 385 -2.33 0.85 -13.22
CA ARG A 385 -3.14 0.44 -12.07
C ARG A 385 -3.32 -1.09 -11.92
N GLY A 386 -2.84 -1.90 -12.88
CA GLY A 386 -2.65 -3.34 -12.74
C GLY A 386 -1.54 -3.73 -11.73
N LYS A 387 -0.64 -2.82 -11.38
CA LYS A 387 0.18 -2.90 -10.16
C LYS A 387 -0.17 -1.74 -9.23
N ALA A 388 0.20 -1.91 -7.96
CA ALA A 388 0.04 -0.85 -6.98
C ALA A 388 1.06 0.26 -7.26
N SER A 389 0.58 1.41 -7.76
CA SER A 389 1.19 2.69 -7.39
C SER A 389 1.41 2.64 -5.88
N PRO A 390 2.64 2.77 -5.37
CA PRO A 390 2.87 2.70 -3.93
C PRO A 390 2.08 3.83 -3.25
N SER A 391 1.79 3.68 -1.96
CA SER A 391 1.27 4.83 -1.22
C SER A 391 2.32 5.95 -1.21
N PRO A 392 1.94 7.22 -1.05
CA PRO A 392 2.92 8.30 -1.02
C PRO A 392 4.05 8.06 -0.01
N GLU A 393 3.80 7.43 1.13
CA GLU A 393 4.84 7.11 2.11
C GLU A 393 5.79 5.99 1.63
N VAL A 394 5.30 5.04 0.81
CA VAL A 394 6.13 3.96 0.22
C VAL A 394 6.85 4.42 -1.05
N MET A 395 6.27 5.35 -1.80
CA MET A 395 6.90 5.99 -2.96
C MET A 395 7.97 6.98 -2.48
N ALA A 396 7.68 7.78 -1.44
CA ALA A 396 8.68 8.51 -0.66
C ALA A 396 9.77 7.56 -0.15
N GLY A 397 9.37 6.41 0.40
CA GLY A 397 10.28 5.36 0.86
C GLY A 397 11.10 4.66 -0.21
N PHE A 398 10.79 4.81 -1.51
CA PHE A 398 11.62 4.37 -2.65
C PHE A 398 12.50 5.53 -3.15
N LEU A 399 11.95 6.74 -3.19
CA LEU A 399 12.70 7.95 -3.55
C LEU A 399 13.81 8.25 -2.52
N ALA A 400 13.60 7.93 -1.24
CA ALA A 400 14.64 7.93 -0.21
C ALA A 400 15.77 6.90 -0.46
N GLN A 401 15.55 5.95 -1.36
CA GLN A 401 16.52 4.97 -1.86
C GLN A 401 17.02 5.32 -3.27
N THR A 402 16.66 6.49 -3.78
CA THR A 402 17.03 7.04 -5.10
C THR A 402 17.92 8.27 -4.87
N PRO A 403 19.04 8.48 -5.61
CA PRO A 403 20.09 9.40 -5.19
C PRO A 403 19.58 10.82 -4.94
N LEU A 404 18.80 11.30 -5.89
CA LEU A 404 18.32 12.67 -6.02
C LEU A 404 17.44 13.15 -4.85
N PHE A 405 16.76 12.25 -4.14
CA PHE A 405 15.77 12.62 -3.12
C PHE A 405 16.19 12.21 -1.70
N ALA A 406 17.24 11.39 -1.55
CA ALA A 406 17.59 10.75 -0.28
C ALA A 406 18.10 11.68 0.83
N ASP A 407 18.40 12.94 0.52
CA ASP A 407 18.78 13.98 1.50
C ASP A 407 17.58 14.87 1.92
N LEU A 408 16.38 14.67 1.36
CA LEU A 408 15.18 15.44 1.72
C LEU A 408 14.63 15.07 3.11
N SER A 409 13.95 16.03 3.73
CA SER A 409 13.14 15.76 4.92
C SER A 409 11.99 14.79 4.61
N GLU A 410 11.51 14.08 5.64
CA GLU A 410 10.43 13.10 5.50
C GLU A 410 9.11 13.74 5.01
N GLU A 411 8.83 14.99 5.40
CA GLU A 411 7.70 15.78 4.89
C GLU A 411 7.89 16.19 3.44
N GLY A 412 9.11 16.57 3.04
CA GLY A 412 9.45 16.86 1.64
C GLY A 412 9.33 15.63 0.74
N LEU A 413 9.87 14.49 1.19
CA LEU A 413 9.72 13.19 0.54
C LEU A 413 8.25 12.79 0.41
N LEU A 414 7.45 12.95 1.46
CA LEU A 414 6.00 12.70 1.40
C LEU A 414 5.32 13.65 0.41
N ALA A 415 5.63 14.95 0.40
CA ALA A 415 4.99 15.92 -0.49
C ALA A 415 5.34 15.67 -1.97
N VAL A 416 6.61 15.35 -2.26
CA VAL A 416 7.08 14.89 -3.58
C VAL A 416 6.29 13.64 -4.00
N ALA A 417 6.24 12.62 -3.14
CA ALA A 417 5.57 11.38 -3.47
C ALA A 417 4.04 11.48 -3.52
N GLN A 418 3.40 12.35 -2.72
CA GLN A 418 1.97 12.66 -2.81
C GLN A 418 1.62 13.31 -4.15
N SER A 419 2.60 13.98 -4.77
CA SER A 419 2.49 14.56 -6.10
C SER A 419 2.80 13.56 -7.23
N MET A 420 3.48 12.44 -6.97
CA MET A 420 3.87 11.46 -8.00
C MET A 420 2.73 10.52 -8.45
N THR A 421 2.83 10.02 -9.69
CA THR A 421 1.91 9.03 -10.30
C THR A 421 2.69 7.93 -11.04
N VAL A 422 2.14 6.71 -11.20
CA VAL A 422 2.94 5.50 -11.56
C VAL A 422 2.46 4.75 -12.81
N SER A 423 3.37 4.47 -13.76
CA SER A 423 3.08 4.03 -15.13
C SER A 423 4.06 2.99 -15.74
N THR A 424 3.69 1.71 -15.72
CA THR A 424 4.18 0.58 -16.56
C THR A 424 3.97 0.76 -18.09
N ILE A 425 4.95 1.36 -18.76
CA ILE A 425 5.08 1.48 -20.23
C ILE A 425 5.29 0.10 -20.89
N ARG A 426 4.87 -0.12 -22.15
CA ARG A 426 5.20 -1.35 -22.93
C ARG A 426 6.35 -1.12 -23.91
N LYS A 427 7.10 -2.19 -24.24
CA LYS A 427 8.16 -2.18 -25.27
C LYS A 427 7.70 -1.53 -26.57
N GLY A 428 8.54 -0.64 -27.11
CA GLY A 428 8.28 0.14 -28.31
C GLY A 428 7.34 1.34 -28.12
N THR A 429 6.84 1.60 -26.90
CA THR A 429 6.00 2.78 -26.66
C THR A 429 6.85 4.01 -26.35
N LEU A 430 6.56 5.09 -27.06
CA LEU A 430 7.10 6.43 -26.84
C LEU A 430 6.63 6.97 -25.48
N VAL A 431 7.54 7.52 -24.69
CA VAL A 431 7.27 8.10 -23.35
C VAL A 431 7.42 9.62 -23.37
N ILE A 432 8.50 10.11 -23.98
CA ILE A 432 8.80 11.53 -24.18
C ILE A 432 9.20 11.73 -25.63
N ARG A 433 8.78 12.82 -26.26
CA ARG A 433 9.28 13.27 -27.56
C ARG A 433 10.15 14.51 -27.37
N GLU A 434 11.23 14.60 -28.14
CA GLU A 434 12.09 15.78 -28.19
C GLU A 434 11.33 17.00 -28.75
N GLY A 435 11.62 18.19 -28.23
CA GLY A 435 10.94 19.43 -28.61
C GLY A 435 9.58 19.67 -27.93
N ASP A 436 8.91 18.63 -27.42
CA ASP A 436 7.67 18.79 -26.65
C ASP A 436 7.91 19.63 -25.37
N CYS A 437 6.88 20.34 -24.91
CA CYS A 437 6.87 20.95 -23.59
C CYS A 437 6.86 19.89 -22.49
N GLY A 438 7.70 20.04 -21.46
CA GLY A 438 8.09 18.94 -20.57
C GLY A 438 7.96 19.23 -19.09
N ASP A 439 6.76 19.09 -18.53
CA ASP A 439 6.45 19.47 -17.14
C ASP A 439 6.31 18.29 -16.16
N LEU A 440 7.00 17.18 -16.45
CA LEU A 440 7.01 15.95 -15.64
C LEU A 440 8.45 15.42 -15.46
N LEU A 441 8.87 15.11 -14.24
CA LEU A 441 10.02 14.25 -13.98
C LEU A 441 9.59 12.79 -14.09
N PHE A 442 10.47 11.90 -14.54
CA PHE A 442 10.24 10.45 -14.53
C PHE A 442 11.33 9.75 -13.72
N VAL A 443 10.99 8.69 -13.01
CA VAL A 443 11.94 7.80 -12.30
C VAL A 443 11.59 6.37 -12.70
N VAL A 444 12.53 5.57 -13.19
CA VAL A 444 12.26 4.17 -13.53
C VAL A 444 12.07 3.37 -12.23
N HIS A 445 10.87 2.84 -12.03
CA HIS A 445 10.53 1.94 -10.92
C HIS A 445 10.72 0.46 -11.28
N SER A 446 10.82 0.11 -12.57
CA SER A 446 11.36 -1.18 -13.04
C SER A 446 11.44 -1.21 -14.57
N GLY A 447 12.30 -2.05 -15.13
CA GLY A 447 12.47 -2.16 -16.59
C GLY A 447 13.44 -1.12 -17.16
N GLU A 448 13.28 -0.77 -18.44
CA GLU A 448 14.31 -0.06 -19.22
C GLU A 448 13.74 0.93 -20.26
N VAL A 449 14.34 2.12 -20.41
CA VAL A 449 14.05 3.10 -21.48
C VAL A 449 15.30 3.51 -22.26
N VAL A 450 15.15 3.73 -23.56
CA VAL A 450 16.20 4.27 -24.44
C VAL A 450 15.96 5.75 -24.71
N VAL A 451 17.00 6.54 -24.50
CA VAL A 451 17.08 7.98 -24.77
C VAL A 451 17.78 8.20 -26.10
N SER A 452 17.20 9.03 -26.96
CA SER A 452 17.64 9.29 -28.34
C SER A 452 17.45 10.75 -28.72
N LYS A 453 18.31 11.30 -29.57
CA LYS A 453 18.28 12.71 -29.96
C LYS A 453 18.34 12.88 -31.48
N GLU A 454 17.60 13.83 -32.02
CA GLU A 454 17.59 14.16 -33.45
C GLU A 454 18.75 15.13 -33.80
N THR A 455 19.52 14.80 -34.83
CA THR A 455 20.62 15.63 -35.36
C THR A 455 20.10 16.79 -36.21
N GLU A 456 20.95 17.79 -36.47
CA GLU A 456 20.66 18.91 -37.37
C GLU A 456 20.27 18.48 -38.80
N THR A 457 20.60 17.23 -39.17
CA THR A 457 20.26 16.58 -40.44
C THR A 457 18.94 15.78 -40.42
N GLY A 458 18.21 15.75 -39.29
CA GLY A 458 16.95 15.01 -39.15
C GLY A 458 17.10 13.50 -38.94
N HIS A 459 18.16 13.05 -38.26
CA HIS A 459 18.39 11.63 -37.96
C HIS A 459 18.49 11.39 -36.45
N ARG A 460 17.92 10.29 -35.95
CA ARG A 460 17.88 9.99 -34.50
C ARG A 460 19.04 9.09 -34.08
N ALA A 461 19.93 9.61 -33.25
CA ALA A 461 21.00 8.85 -32.60
C ALA A 461 20.55 8.39 -31.20
N VAL A 462 20.96 7.19 -30.78
CA VAL A 462 20.77 6.73 -29.39
C VAL A 462 21.89 7.30 -28.51
N VAL A 463 21.52 7.79 -27.32
CA VAL A 463 22.41 8.54 -26.41
C VAL A 463 22.64 7.78 -25.10
N ALA A 464 21.60 7.15 -24.55
CA ALA A 464 21.67 6.39 -23.30
C ALA A 464 20.54 5.35 -23.21
N THR A 465 20.69 4.40 -22.29
CA THR A 465 19.67 3.44 -21.88
C THR A 465 19.62 3.46 -20.35
N LEU A 466 18.42 3.52 -19.77
CA LEU A 466 18.21 3.78 -18.33
C LEU A 466 17.32 2.72 -17.68
N ALA A 467 17.67 2.30 -16.47
CA ALA A 467 17.07 1.19 -15.72
C ALA A 467 16.54 1.59 -14.33
N GLU A 468 16.09 0.62 -13.53
CA GLU A 468 15.46 0.83 -12.21
C GLU A 468 16.28 1.74 -11.27
N GLY A 469 15.56 2.61 -10.54
CA GLY A 469 16.11 3.69 -9.72
C GLY A 469 16.49 4.96 -10.49
N GLU A 470 16.73 4.90 -11.81
CA GLU A 470 17.24 6.05 -12.55
C GLU A 470 16.18 7.11 -12.86
N VAL A 471 16.58 8.38 -12.74
CA VAL A 471 15.74 9.56 -12.98
C VAL A 471 15.99 10.08 -14.40
N PHE A 472 14.95 10.51 -15.09
CA PHE A 472 15.08 11.20 -16.38
C PHE A 472 14.02 12.29 -16.63
N GLY A 473 14.38 13.27 -17.45
CA GLY A 473 13.55 14.43 -17.76
C GLY A 473 13.77 15.61 -16.82
N GLU A 474 14.77 15.52 -15.94
CA GLU A 474 15.25 16.50 -14.97
C GLU A 474 15.81 17.77 -15.61
N ILE A 475 16.59 17.66 -16.70
CA ILE A 475 17.25 18.80 -17.38
C ILE A 475 16.23 19.88 -17.80
N ALA A 476 15.11 19.45 -18.39
CA ALA A 476 14.04 20.36 -18.82
C ALA A 476 13.33 21.08 -17.66
N LEU A 477 13.43 20.54 -16.43
CA LEU A 477 12.90 21.16 -15.21
C LEU A 477 13.92 22.14 -14.63
N LEU A 478 15.13 21.63 -14.35
CA LEU A 478 16.28 22.33 -13.77
C LEU A 478 16.66 23.60 -14.57
N ASP A 479 16.96 23.43 -15.86
CA ASP A 479 17.48 24.50 -16.72
C ASP A 479 16.36 25.25 -17.47
N ARG A 480 15.09 24.88 -17.22
CA ARG A 480 13.86 25.50 -17.76
C ARG A 480 13.76 25.58 -19.30
N VAL A 481 14.31 24.56 -19.98
CA VAL A 481 14.25 24.40 -21.46
C VAL A 481 13.22 23.34 -21.91
N PRO A 482 12.83 23.29 -23.20
CA PRO A 482 12.03 22.18 -23.77
C PRO A 482 12.72 20.81 -23.66
N ARG A 483 12.00 19.73 -24.01
CA ARG A 483 12.57 18.37 -23.97
C ARG A 483 13.77 18.23 -24.91
N THR A 484 14.93 17.97 -24.33
CA THR A 484 16.24 17.89 -24.99
C THR A 484 16.55 16.55 -25.68
N ALA A 485 15.67 15.55 -25.54
CA ALA A 485 15.77 14.23 -26.16
C ALA A 485 14.40 13.51 -26.19
N THR A 486 14.29 12.49 -27.05
CA THR A 486 13.18 11.54 -27.19
C THR A 486 13.45 10.29 -26.35
N VAL A 487 12.46 9.80 -25.60
CA VAL A 487 12.55 8.59 -24.75
C VAL A 487 11.50 7.55 -25.15
N THR A 488 11.93 6.32 -25.40
CA THR A 488 11.09 5.18 -25.81
C THR A 488 11.44 3.94 -24.99
N ALA A 489 10.44 3.18 -24.51
CA ALA A 489 10.71 1.98 -23.71
C ALA A 489 11.28 0.84 -24.56
N SER A 490 12.49 0.39 -24.26
CA SER A 490 13.18 -0.74 -24.91
C SER A 490 12.70 -2.09 -24.40
N CYS A 491 12.16 -2.15 -23.17
CA CYS A 491 11.39 -3.27 -22.66
C CYS A 491 10.05 -2.80 -22.07
N THR A 492 9.44 -3.53 -21.13
CA THR A 492 8.21 -3.09 -20.45
C THR A 492 8.59 -2.53 -19.09
N THR A 493 8.23 -1.26 -18.82
CA THR A 493 9.02 -0.37 -17.97
C THR A 493 8.13 0.51 -17.10
N GLU A 494 8.14 0.33 -15.78
CA GLU A 494 7.41 1.14 -14.82
C GLU A 494 8.12 2.43 -14.48
N LEU A 495 7.37 3.54 -14.45
CA LEU A 495 7.87 4.88 -14.17
C LEU A 495 7.07 5.52 -13.04
N PHE A 496 7.73 6.12 -12.05
CA PHE A 496 7.11 7.16 -11.21
C PHE A 496 7.22 8.50 -11.95
N ILE A 497 6.25 9.39 -11.75
CA ILE A 497 6.06 10.59 -12.58
C ILE A 497 5.64 11.77 -11.69
N LEU A 498 6.51 12.76 -11.53
CA LEU A 498 6.31 13.95 -10.67
C LEU A 498 5.99 15.20 -11.51
N PRO A 499 4.91 15.95 -11.22
CA PRO A 499 4.66 17.27 -11.82
C PRO A 499 5.74 18.30 -11.48
N ARG A 500 6.11 19.12 -12.46
CA ARG A 500 7.11 20.20 -12.35
C ARG A 500 6.93 21.11 -11.14
N ILE A 501 5.69 21.53 -10.86
CA ILE A 501 5.37 22.43 -9.74
C ILE A 501 5.88 21.80 -8.43
N SER A 502 5.59 20.51 -8.23
CA SER A 502 6.04 19.70 -7.11
C SER A 502 7.52 19.29 -7.15
N PHE A 503 8.25 19.56 -8.24
CA PHE A 503 9.71 19.39 -8.30
C PHE A 503 10.41 20.67 -7.85
N ASP A 504 10.05 21.81 -8.45
CA ASP A 504 10.62 23.11 -8.14
C ASP A 504 10.40 23.48 -6.66
N GLU A 505 9.17 23.29 -6.14
CA GLU A 505 8.80 23.65 -4.75
C GLU A 505 9.41 22.73 -3.69
N LEU A 506 9.69 21.45 -3.99
CA LEU A 506 9.93 20.42 -2.97
C LEU A 506 11.32 19.75 -3.04
N LEU A 507 12.12 20.02 -4.09
CA LEU A 507 13.49 19.49 -4.24
C LEU A 507 14.54 20.60 -4.38
N LEU A 508 14.31 21.54 -5.29
CA LEU A 508 15.30 22.57 -5.61
C LEU A 508 15.46 23.61 -4.49
N ALA A 509 14.35 24.10 -3.94
CA ALA A 509 14.35 25.06 -2.84
C ALA A 509 15.05 24.55 -1.55
N PRO A 510 14.83 23.29 -1.08
CA PRO A 510 15.47 22.81 0.16
C PRO A 510 16.92 22.30 0.02
N LEU A 511 17.35 21.71 -1.12
CA LEU A 511 18.66 21.04 -1.21
C LEU A 511 19.77 21.88 -1.87
N GLY A 512 19.42 22.86 -2.70
CA GLY A 512 20.38 23.64 -3.48
C GLY A 512 20.90 22.90 -4.73
N ALA A 513 21.02 23.63 -5.84
CA ALA A 513 21.21 23.03 -7.16
C ALA A 513 22.51 22.23 -7.34
N GLU A 514 23.64 22.66 -6.74
CA GLU A 514 24.93 21.99 -6.95
C GLU A 514 25.06 20.66 -6.20
N ARG A 515 24.47 20.53 -5.01
CA ARG A 515 24.42 19.23 -4.29
C ARG A 515 23.57 18.22 -5.07
N VAL A 516 22.44 18.68 -5.59
CA VAL A 516 21.58 17.93 -6.53
C VAL A 516 22.36 17.51 -7.78
N ARG A 517 23.18 18.41 -8.36
CA ARG A 517 23.99 18.13 -9.56
C ARG A 517 25.04 17.04 -9.33
N VAL A 518 25.84 17.13 -8.27
CA VAL A 518 26.91 16.16 -7.96
C VAL A 518 26.34 14.76 -7.73
N ILE A 519 25.23 14.67 -6.99
CA ILE A 519 24.54 13.40 -6.69
C ILE A 519 24.09 12.68 -7.98
N ILE A 520 23.52 13.40 -8.94
CA ILE A 520 23.15 12.84 -10.26
C ILE A 520 24.42 12.39 -11.02
N GLN A 521 25.45 13.24 -11.06
CA GLN A 521 26.67 12.99 -11.83
C GLN A 521 27.43 11.75 -11.35
N VAL A 522 27.77 11.65 -10.06
CA VAL A 522 28.55 10.53 -9.50
C VAL A 522 27.80 9.20 -9.62
N CYS A 523 26.49 9.17 -9.32
CA CYS A 523 25.71 7.94 -9.47
C CYS A 523 25.65 7.49 -10.94
N SER A 524 25.51 8.43 -11.89
CA SER A 524 25.55 8.10 -13.32
C SER A 524 26.93 7.63 -13.81
N PHE A 525 28.03 8.01 -13.14
CA PHE A 525 29.38 7.53 -13.45
C PHE A 525 29.56 6.10 -12.94
N ILE A 526 29.25 5.85 -11.67
CA ILE A 526 29.43 4.53 -11.06
C ILE A 526 28.52 3.48 -11.72
N LYS A 527 27.26 3.82 -12.06
CA LYS A 527 26.38 2.91 -12.83
C LYS A 527 26.88 2.56 -14.24
N ARG A 528 27.70 3.41 -14.86
CA ARG A 528 28.30 3.14 -16.19
C ARG A 528 29.57 2.28 -16.11
N ASN A 529 30.05 1.97 -14.92
CA ASN A 529 31.18 1.09 -14.68
C ASN A 529 30.73 -0.39 -14.63
N ARG A 530 31.42 -1.27 -15.37
CA ARG A 530 31.09 -2.70 -15.50
C ARG A 530 31.16 -3.50 -14.19
N MET A 531 31.86 -3.01 -13.16
CA MET A 531 31.89 -3.68 -11.85
C MET A 531 30.64 -3.41 -11.02
N PHE A 532 30.12 -2.18 -11.06
CA PHE A 532 29.08 -1.69 -10.15
C PHE A 532 27.67 -1.75 -10.74
N SER A 533 27.52 -2.20 -11.99
CA SER A 533 26.23 -2.24 -12.71
C SER A 533 25.17 -3.19 -12.13
N GLU A 534 25.55 -4.08 -11.21
CA GLU A 534 24.62 -4.99 -10.51
C GLU A 534 24.32 -4.60 -9.06
N TRP A 535 24.92 -3.51 -8.56
CA TRP A 535 24.73 -3.07 -7.18
C TRP A 535 23.39 -2.33 -6.98
N PRO A 536 22.77 -2.42 -5.78
CA PRO A 536 21.58 -1.63 -5.45
C PRO A 536 21.86 -0.13 -5.49
N ASP A 537 20.97 0.67 -6.07
CA ASP A 537 21.06 2.13 -6.11
C ASP A 537 21.40 2.76 -4.76
N GLN A 538 20.78 2.29 -3.67
CA GLN A 538 20.98 2.84 -2.34
C GLN A 538 22.39 2.53 -1.78
N ALA A 539 22.98 1.39 -2.17
CA ALA A 539 24.38 1.07 -1.90
C ALA A 539 25.30 2.07 -2.61
N LEU A 540 25.08 2.25 -3.92
CA LEU A 540 25.84 3.20 -4.75
C LEU A 540 25.73 4.65 -4.24
N GLN A 541 24.62 5.01 -3.58
CA GLN A 541 24.43 6.32 -2.96
C GLN A 541 25.10 6.50 -1.60
N ALA A 542 25.07 5.49 -0.73
CA ALA A 542 25.78 5.55 0.54
C ALA A 542 27.29 5.54 0.29
N LEU A 543 27.75 4.73 -0.69
CA LEU A 543 29.09 4.79 -1.25
C LEU A 543 29.42 6.19 -1.78
N ALA A 544 28.62 6.75 -2.69
CA ALA A 544 28.85 8.08 -3.28
C ALA A 544 28.76 9.25 -2.28
N ARG A 545 28.33 9.01 -1.03
CA ARG A 545 28.36 9.98 0.08
C ARG A 545 29.60 9.84 0.98
N GLN A 546 30.20 8.66 1.05
CA GLN A 546 31.43 8.38 1.79
C GLN A 546 32.69 8.53 0.90
N LEU A 547 32.57 8.27 -0.40
CA LEU A 547 33.64 8.48 -1.37
C LEU A 547 34.06 9.95 -1.44
N SER A 548 35.34 10.19 -1.19
CA SER A 548 35.98 11.50 -1.32
C SER A 548 36.85 11.56 -2.58
N PHE A 549 36.91 12.72 -3.25
CA PHE A 549 37.87 12.93 -4.32
C PHE A 549 39.27 13.18 -3.76
N VAL A 550 40.25 12.42 -4.25
CA VAL A 550 41.67 12.59 -3.96
C VAL A 550 42.42 12.69 -5.29
N ASP A 551 43.22 13.74 -5.41
CA ASP A 551 44.00 14.05 -6.61
C ASP A 551 45.47 13.66 -6.40
N PHE A 552 46.08 13.03 -7.40
CA PHE A 552 47.45 12.53 -7.38
C PHE A 552 48.28 13.15 -8.51
N GLU A 553 49.54 13.48 -8.23
CA GLU A 553 50.50 14.00 -9.22
C GLU A 553 51.15 12.88 -10.03
N ARG A 554 51.60 13.22 -11.24
CA ARG A 554 52.28 12.28 -12.14
C ARG A 554 53.56 11.72 -11.50
N GLY A 555 53.65 10.40 -11.40
CA GLY A 555 54.76 9.66 -10.79
C GLY A 555 54.59 9.37 -9.30
N GLN A 556 53.50 9.83 -8.67
CA GLN A 556 53.22 9.59 -7.25
C GLN A 556 52.86 8.12 -6.98
N VAL A 557 53.44 7.52 -5.94
CA VAL A 557 53.05 6.19 -5.43
C VAL A 557 51.76 6.31 -4.63
N ILE A 558 50.79 5.44 -4.90
CA ILE A 558 49.47 5.39 -4.25
C ILE A 558 49.39 4.20 -3.29
N ILE A 559 49.89 3.03 -3.69
CA ILE A 559 50.04 1.83 -2.85
C ILE A 559 51.43 1.25 -3.03
N GLU A 560 52.05 0.79 -1.94
CA GLU A 560 53.37 0.17 -1.91
C GLU A 560 53.28 -1.35 -1.72
N GLN A 561 54.16 -2.12 -2.37
CA GLN A 561 54.11 -3.59 -2.29
C GLN A 561 54.55 -4.07 -0.89
N ASP A 562 53.94 -5.16 -0.41
CA ASP A 562 54.22 -5.83 0.86
C ASP A 562 54.02 -4.97 2.13
N GLN A 563 53.34 -3.83 1.98
CA GLN A 563 52.88 -2.95 3.07
C GLN A 563 51.41 -3.21 3.44
N PRO A 564 50.93 -2.83 4.64
CA PRO A 564 49.50 -2.83 4.93
C PRO A 564 48.77 -1.79 4.05
N ASN A 565 47.54 -2.11 3.63
CA ASN A 565 46.64 -1.18 2.95
C ASN A 565 45.39 -0.93 3.81
N GLU A 566 44.94 0.33 3.83
CA GLU A 566 43.85 0.83 4.67
C GLU A 566 42.75 1.53 3.87
N ALA A 567 42.82 1.55 2.53
CA ALA A 567 41.83 2.22 1.68
C ALA A 567 41.53 1.47 0.37
N PHE A 568 40.34 1.76 -0.17
CA PHE A 568 39.86 1.34 -1.49
C PHE A 568 39.79 2.55 -2.42
N PHE A 569 40.18 2.38 -3.68
CA PHE A 569 40.25 3.47 -4.66
C PHE A 569 39.57 3.10 -5.98
N LEU A 570 38.81 4.04 -6.55
CA LEU A 570 38.19 3.97 -7.87
C LEU A 570 38.64 5.17 -8.72
N ILE A 571 39.26 4.93 -9.88
CA ILE A 571 39.78 5.98 -10.77
C ILE A 571 38.60 6.67 -11.47
N TYR A 572 38.47 7.99 -11.27
CA TYR A 572 37.45 8.82 -11.89
C TYR A 572 37.96 9.54 -13.15
N GLU A 573 39.24 9.95 -13.15
CA GLU A 573 39.91 10.56 -14.30
C GLU A 573 41.42 10.27 -14.23
N GLY A 574 42.07 10.12 -15.38
CA GLY A 574 43.49 9.79 -15.48
C GLY A 574 43.79 8.29 -15.55
N GLN A 575 45.05 7.93 -15.33
CA GLN A 575 45.61 6.58 -15.43
C GLN A 575 46.62 6.27 -14.32
N CYS A 576 46.65 5.01 -13.87
CA CYS A 576 47.54 4.52 -12.82
C CYS A 576 48.19 3.18 -13.24
N ASP A 577 49.51 3.10 -13.15
CA ASP A 577 50.29 1.91 -13.47
C ASP A 577 50.47 1.02 -12.23
N VAL A 578 50.16 -0.27 -12.37
CA VAL A 578 50.39 -1.32 -11.38
C VAL A 578 51.71 -2.01 -11.71
N HIS A 579 52.63 -2.02 -10.76
CA HIS A 579 53.94 -2.65 -10.88
C HIS A 579 54.08 -3.80 -9.90
N ARG A 580 54.64 -4.93 -10.33
CA ARG A 580 54.83 -6.13 -9.50
C ARG A 580 56.21 -6.72 -9.75
N GLY A 581 57.00 -6.90 -8.69
CA GLY A 581 58.40 -7.35 -8.81
C GLY A 581 59.34 -6.40 -9.59
N GLY A 582 58.89 -5.18 -9.92
CA GLY A 582 59.63 -4.19 -10.72
C GLY A 582 59.19 -4.10 -12.19
N GLU A 583 58.39 -5.05 -12.69
CA GLU A 583 57.82 -4.99 -14.03
C GLU A 583 56.44 -4.31 -14.03
N LEU A 584 56.07 -3.67 -15.14
CA LEU A 584 54.74 -3.08 -15.35
C LEU A 584 53.76 -4.22 -15.63
N TYR A 585 52.82 -4.43 -14.70
CA TYR A 585 51.83 -5.51 -14.77
C TYR A 585 50.54 -5.07 -15.50
N ALA A 586 50.05 -3.86 -15.22
CA ALA A 586 48.86 -3.31 -15.87
C ALA A 586 48.85 -1.77 -15.81
N THR A 587 48.20 -1.11 -16.77
CA THR A 587 47.81 0.31 -16.67
C THR A 587 46.30 0.39 -16.52
N LEU A 588 45.85 0.83 -15.34
CA LEU A 588 44.45 1.03 -14.97
C LEU A 588 43.96 2.40 -15.46
N GLY A 589 42.74 2.46 -15.98
CA GLY A 589 42.13 3.67 -16.54
C GLY A 589 40.90 4.15 -15.76
N THR A 590 40.22 5.14 -16.34
CA THR A 590 38.95 5.66 -15.81
C THR A 590 37.90 4.55 -15.69
N GLY A 591 37.43 4.32 -14.46
CA GLY A 591 36.52 3.21 -14.10
C GLY A 591 37.21 2.01 -13.44
N ASP A 592 38.53 1.87 -13.51
CA ASP A 592 39.23 0.81 -12.78
C ASP A 592 39.40 1.16 -11.29
N PHE A 593 39.46 0.12 -10.46
CA PHE A 593 39.63 0.21 -9.01
C PHE A 593 40.77 -0.68 -8.52
N PHE A 594 41.26 -0.40 -7.31
CA PHE A 594 42.30 -1.18 -6.63
C PHE A 594 42.27 -1.03 -5.09
N GLY A 595 42.79 -2.05 -4.39
CA GLY A 595 43.02 -2.07 -2.93
C GLY A 595 42.13 -3.05 -2.15
N GLU A 596 41.14 -3.66 -2.80
CA GLU A 596 40.08 -4.49 -2.20
C GLU A 596 40.56 -5.80 -1.55
N ILE A 597 41.52 -6.49 -2.19
CA ILE A 597 41.95 -7.85 -1.79
C ILE A 597 42.45 -7.86 -0.34
N SER A 598 43.32 -6.90 0.00
CA SER A 598 43.88 -6.72 1.34
C SER A 598 42.83 -6.46 2.43
N LEU A 599 41.73 -5.78 2.09
CA LEU A 599 40.74 -5.31 3.07
C LEU A 599 39.79 -6.42 3.51
N LEU A 600 39.35 -7.28 2.58
CA LEU A 600 38.42 -8.39 2.86
C LEU A 600 39.13 -9.66 3.35
N GLN A 601 40.33 -9.95 2.83
CA GLN A 601 41.10 -11.12 3.29
C GLN A 601 41.95 -10.82 4.54
N GLY A 602 42.17 -9.55 4.88
CA GLY A 602 42.94 -9.14 6.04
C GLY A 602 44.46 -9.33 5.90
N VAL A 603 44.99 -9.15 4.68
CA VAL A 603 46.41 -9.43 4.31
C VAL A 603 47.11 -8.18 3.74
N PRO A 604 48.45 -8.12 3.71
CA PRO A 604 49.21 -7.03 3.09
C PRO A 604 48.98 -6.86 1.57
N ALA A 605 49.40 -5.71 1.03
CA ALA A 605 49.25 -5.35 -0.38
C ALA A 605 50.17 -6.16 -1.30
N VAL A 606 49.61 -6.68 -2.41
CA VAL A 606 50.27 -7.68 -3.28
C VAL A 606 50.96 -7.12 -4.53
N ALA A 607 50.85 -5.81 -4.76
CA ALA A 607 51.47 -5.07 -5.88
C ALA A 607 51.63 -3.59 -5.52
N ARG A 608 52.48 -2.86 -6.25
CA ARG A 608 52.67 -1.40 -6.15
C ARG A 608 51.77 -0.68 -7.16
N VAL A 609 51.25 0.50 -6.83
CA VAL A 609 50.42 1.32 -7.73
C VAL A 609 50.93 2.75 -7.79
N THR A 610 51.08 3.32 -8.99
CA THR A 610 51.67 4.65 -9.25
C THR A 610 50.88 5.44 -10.29
N ALA A 611 50.64 6.74 -10.08
CA ALA A 611 49.91 7.58 -11.04
C ALA A 611 50.76 7.86 -12.31
N ASN A 612 50.26 7.48 -13.50
CA ASN A 612 50.96 7.68 -14.78
C ASN A 612 50.66 9.05 -15.40
N THR A 613 49.42 9.54 -15.22
CA THR A 613 49.04 10.94 -15.47
C THR A 613 48.84 11.65 -14.12
N PRO A 614 48.58 12.97 -14.08
CA PRO A 614 47.75 13.52 -13.02
C PRO A 614 46.42 12.75 -13.02
N SER A 615 45.97 12.29 -11.86
CA SER A 615 44.84 11.36 -11.75
C SER A 615 43.95 11.70 -10.57
N ARG A 616 42.64 11.66 -10.78
CA ARG A 616 41.60 11.91 -9.77
C ARG A 616 40.91 10.59 -9.43
N CYS A 617 40.96 10.21 -8.16
CA CYS A 617 40.35 8.99 -7.65
C CYS A 617 39.25 9.31 -6.63
N LEU A 618 38.28 8.41 -6.53
CA LEU A 618 37.32 8.32 -5.44
C LEU A 618 37.88 7.35 -4.40
N LYS A 619 38.02 7.79 -3.14
CA LYS A 619 38.62 7.02 -2.02
C LYS A 619 37.58 6.67 -0.95
N LEU A 620 37.64 5.44 -0.43
CA LEU A 620 36.93 4.97 0.76
C LEU A 620 37.91 4.35 1.77
N ASP A 621 37.78 4.62 3.06
CA ASP A 621 38.66 4.08 4.10
C ASP A 621 38.19 2.72 4.66
N ARG A 622 39.12 1.91 5.20
CA ARG A 622 38.88 0.52 5.66
C ARG A 622 37.68 0.36 6.59
N ASP A 623 37.62 1.17 7.64
CA ASP A 623 36.52 1.08 8.62
C ASP A 623 35.19 1.60 8.06
N GLU A 624 35.23 2.42 7.01
CA GLU A 624 34.03 2.86 6.28
C GLU A 624 33.57 1.79 5.31
N PHE A 625 34.48 1.15 4.57
CA PHE A 625 34.22 0.00 3.73
C PHE A 625 33.62 -1.18 4.53
N LEU A 626 34.19 -1.52 5.69
CA LEU A 626 33.67 -2.58 6.56
C LEU A 626 32.34 -2.21 7.24
N ARG A 627 32.14 -0.93 7.60
CA ARG A 627 30.82 -0.42 8.04
C ARG A 627 29.80 -0.45 6.92
N PHE A 628 30.13 0.02 5.73
CA PHE A 628 29.25 0.04 4.56
C PHE A 628 28.74 -1.37 4.18
N VAL A 629 29.59 -2.40 4.32
CA VAL A 629 29.24 -3.82 4.19
C VAL A 629 28.30 -4.36 5.29
N THR A 630 28.16 -3.67 6.43
CA THR A 630 27.41 -4.12 7.62
C THR A 630 26.29 -3.19 8.11
N GLU A 631 26.29 -1.92 7.68
CA GLU A 631 25.27 -0.90 7.94
C GLU A 631 24.09 -1.03 6.97
N ASP A 632 24.35 -1.38 5.70
CA ASP A 632 23.33 -1.81 4.75
C ASP A 632 23.49 -3.28 4.31
N ALA A 633 22.33 -3.90 4.19
CA ALA A 633 22.10 -5.32 4.00
C ALA A 633 22.29 -5.83 2.57
N LEU A 634 21.95 -5.01 1.58
CA LEU A 634 21.97 -5.39 0.16
C LEU A 634 23.32 -5.02 -0.46
N THR A 635 23.95 -3.98 0.08
CA THR A 635 25.31 -3.54 -0.18
C THR A 635 26.34 -4.67 -0.03
N GLY A 636 26.48 -5.27 1.16
CA GLY A 636 27.56 -6.22 1.44
C GLY A 636 27.59 -7.43 0.49
N ILE A 637 26.41 -7.94 0.12
CA ILE A 637 26.24 -9.07 -0.80
C ILE A 637 26.74 -8.73 -2.23
N ALA A 638 26.59 -7.48 -2.67
CA ALA A 638 26.92 -7.08 -4.03
C ALA A 638 28.43 -6.86 -4.25
N ILE A 639 29.20 -6.55 -3.20
CA ILE A 639 30.66 -6.39 -3.29
C ILE A 639 31.35 -7.74 -3.53
N GLU A 640 30.90 -8.76 -2.79
CA GLU A 640 31.49 -10.11 -2.76
C GLU A 640 31.47 -10.77 -4.16
N THR A 641 30.30 -10.75 -4.84
CA THR A 641 30.14 -11.35 -6.18
C THR A 641 30.99 -10.67 -7.27
N ALA A 642 31.23 -9.36 -7.16
CA ALA A 642 31.96 -8.62 -8.19
C ALA A 642 33.48 -8.94 -8.23
N MET A 643 34.04 -9.47 -7.15
CA MET A 643 35.49 -9.71 -7.03
C MET A 643 35.93 -11.04 -7.65
N GLU A 644 35.10 -12.09 -7.56
CA GLU A 644 35.41 -13.42 -8.11
C GLU A 644 35.65 -13.38 -9.63
N HIS A 645 35.00 -12.44 -10.34
CA HIS A 645 35.08 -12.31 -11.79
C HIS A 645 36.40 -11.74 -12.33
N ARG A 646 37.08 -10.83 -11.62
CA ARG A 646 38.38 -10.26 -12.09
C ARG A 646 39.51 -11.30 -12.02
N VAL A 647 39.59 -12.03 -10.90
CA VAL A 647 40.66 -13.01 -10.63
C VAL A 647 40.72 -14.13 -11.68
N HIS A 648 39.62 -14.43 -12.39
CA HIS A 648 39.62 -15.41 -13.47
C HIS A 648 40.07 -14.87 -14.84
N GLN A 649 40.05 -13.56 -15.08
CA GLN A 649 40.46 -12.98 -16.38
C GLN A 649 41.97 -12.70 -16.43
N ASP A 650 42.53 -12.12 -15.37
CA ASP A 650 43.94 -11.65 -15.36
C ASP A 650 44.99 -12.78 -15.19
N PHE A 651 44.55 -14.01 -14.92
CA PHE A 651 45.39 -15.20 -14.77
C PHE A 651 45.37 -16.14 -16.00
N SER A 652 44.85 -15.67 -17.13
CA SER A 652 44.60 -16.47 -18.34
C SER A 652 45.39 -16.03 -19.61
N GLY A 653 46.41 -15.17 -19.44
CA GLY A 653 47.25 -14.62 -20.51
C GLY A 653 48.69 -15.09 -20.45
#